data_AF-A0A5C6EIJ5-F1
#
_entry.id   AF-A0A5C6EIJ5-F1
#
_cell.length_a   1.000
_cell.length_b   1.000
_cell.length_c   1.000
_cell.angle_alpha   90.00
_cell.angle_beta   90.00
_cell.angle_gamma   90.00
#
_symmetry.space_group_name_H-M   'P 1'
#
loop_
_entity.id
_entity.type
_entity.pdbx_description
1 polymer ?
#
loop_
_entity_poly.entity_id
_entity_poly.type
_entity_poly.pdbx_seq_one_letter_code
_entity_poly.pdbx_strand_id
1 'polypeptide(L)'
;MNRWFCIALFVKELRETIRWTPVGMIIVGLLCWMSIPTQTHNATGLAASLMLLTSVGFGIIAIGLAWLQTLPDMRTDSRSFLLHRPVTQMAIFNSKLLAGAVSYFLAVLPPLLITAFRLELLGPEILPVAWTDVLPSIAAAPVAFIMYPAAMWAAYRTARWIGTKTLPMFFTASVVFSCIAMLREIDQRWVPLAFVVMLAIGLGITLRSAWLAFSDETYLPPESTSLVRCIGIAIAATVLVSVIAVFAIESRPRDIERKLITYSLAFDESGTAWELKKHYADNSQIVGEESKIERRRVSVNQEPPAAFEPLPEQWKQARSVTLTPFNEGSWMSAYTLVGDTVSHTESGNGIRLLLHDGWLWGYNWNANLSWIITPSGIYSPVETPPAARFEKAVVLDSRLTNQSGHRALNLVGYPILAADNGVYQLDFQKRQIRKIIDAPVDRLAIALPDENDRNHANIWIQSGNRLTSFAATSTTDQPLDSISDRVINATQSYPLPNLATEKVAEYRVPSQDGRGYALITPIESDQIIMSQSIDGIRSRVSVVDAGSEASTMSILSITPSSNSYRFSREMIGFPPGLWLVMVPASMLMAPEIWEAQFNAIQSQFHYVIFFLLHSLLAAVLANLLCRNRYVGRGARIAWTLAAGLLGVAMLLAIVACHTKPLLEVCPACAKKRRVDCDDCEHCAAPWPPLPREGIEVIANEVPEKSTRSVSLV
;
A
#
# COMPACT_ATOMS: atom_id res chain seq x y z
N MET A 1 -42.19 19.66 -11.07
CA MET A 1 -40.72 19.69 -10.84
C MET A 1 -40.28 18.32 -10.35
N ASN A 2 -39.19 17.78 -10.91
CA ASN A 2 -38.60 16.54 -10.38
C ASN A 2 -38.23 16.76 -8.91
N ARG A 3 -38.80 15.96 -8.01
CA ARG A 3 -38.61 16.12 -6.55
C ARG A 3 -37.14 15.96 -6.09
N TRP A 4 -36.26 15.49 -6.97
CA TRP A 4 -34.88 15.12 -6.67
C TRP A 4 -33.82 16.03 -7.32
N PHE A 5 -34.19 16.89 -8.28
CA PHE A 5 -33.23 17.69 -9.04
C PHE A 5 -33.84 18.97 -9.61
N CYS A 6 -33.09 20.08 -9.53
CA CYS A 6 -33.48 21.37 -10.10
C CYS A 6 -32.38 21.88 -11.04
N ILE A 7 -32.67 21.94 -12.35
CA ILE A 7 -31.72 22.38 -13.39
C ILE A 7 -31.25 23.82 -13.15
N ALA A 8 -32.18 24.73 -12.85
CA ALA A 8 -31.84 26.14 -12.62
C ALA A 8 -30.87 26.31 -11.45
N LEU A 9 -31.05 25.53 -10.39
CA LEU A 9 -30.14 25.53 -9.25
C LEU A 9 -28.80 24.89 -9.60
N PHE A 10 -28.80 23.76 -10.31
CA PHE A 10 -27.56 23.13 -10.78
C PHE A 10 -26.71 24.08 -11.64
N VAL A 11 -27.30 24.77 -12.61
CA VAL A 11 -26.58 25.74 -13.46
C VAL A 11 -26.00 26.90 -12.65
N LYS A 12 -26.75 27.38 -11.65
CA LYS A 12 -26.26 28.42 -10.73
C LYS A 12 -25.04 27.93 -9.95
N GLU A 13 -25.16 26.78 -9.28
CA GLU A 13 -24.10 26.19 -8.47
C GLU A 13 -22.87 25.82 -9.31
N LEU A 14 -23.08 25.34 -10.54
CA LEU A 14 -22.02 25.04 -11.50
C LEU A 14 -21.27 26.31 -11.89
N ARG A 15 -21.98 27.40 -12.23
CA ARG A 15 -21.36 28.70 -12.57
C ARG A 15 -20.49 29.25 -11.43
N GLU A 16 -20.94 29.07 -10.19
CA GLU A 16 -20.20 29.53 -9.02
C GLU A 16 -19.00 28.64 -8.68
N THR A 17 -19.05 27.35 -9.01
CA THR A 17 -17.98 26.41 -8.68
C THR A 17 -16.94 26.31 -9.82
N ILE A 18 -17.38 26.41 -11.07
CA ILE A 18 -16.53 26.24 -12.26
C ILE A 18 -15.43 27.30 -12.36
N ARG A 19 -15.65 28.51 -11.84
CA ARG A 19 -14.64 29.57 -11.78
C ARG A 19 -13.39 29.21 -10.96
N TRP A 20 -13.47 28.18 -10.11
CA TRP A 20 -12.34 27.69 -9.30
C TRP A 20 -11.60 26.52 -9.95
N THR A 21 -12.12 25.93 -11.04
CA THR A 21 -11.46 24.80 -11.70
C THR A 21 -10.07 25.14 -12.26
N PRO A 22 -9.76 26.36 -12.74
CA PRO A 22 -8.40 26.68 -13.19
C PRO A 22 -7.35 26.53 -12.09
N VAL A 23 -7.69 26.85 -10.84
CA VAL A 23 -6.78 26.66 -9.70
C VAL A 23 -6.50 25.17 -9.48
N GLY A 24 -7.54 24.33 -9.54
CA GLY A 24 -7.38 22.89 -9.47
C GLY A 24 -6.56 22.32 -10.62
N MET A 25 -6.77 22.83 -11.84
CA MET A 25 -5.98 22.44 -13.02
C MET A 25 -4.50 22.76 -12.83
N ILE A 26 -4.17 23.93 -12.29
CA ILE A 26 -2.78 24.32 -11.99
C ILE A 26 -2.17 23.39 -10.96
N ILE A 27 -2.88 23.08 -9.87
CA ILE A 27 -2.39 22.16 -8.82
C ILE A 27 -2.10 20.79 -9.42
N VAL A 28 -3.06 20.18 -10.13
CA VAL A 28 -2.85 18.86 -10.74
C VAL A 28 -1.76 18.92 -11.81
N GLY A 29 -1.75 19.96 -12.64
CA GLY A 29 -0.72 20.13 -13.67
C GLY A 29 0.70 20.21 -13.09
N LEU A 30 0.88 20.90 -11.96
CA LEU A 30 2.16 20.93 -11.23
C LEU A 30 2.54 19.56 -10.66
N LEU A 31 1.60 18.83 -10.06
CA LEU A 31 1.86 17.48 -9.54
C LEU A 31 2.18 16.48 -10.66
N CYS A 32 1.47 16.57 -11.79
CA CYS A 32 1.81 15.81 -12.98
C CYS A 32 3.22 16.16 -13.47
N TRP A 33 3.55 17.45 -13.57
CA TRP A 33 4.88 17.92 -13.98
C TRP A 33 5.99 17.39 -13.06
N MET A 34 5.78 17.44 -11.74
CA MET A 34 6.73 16.92 -10.74
C MET A 34 6.92 15.40 -10.83
N SER A 35 5.95 14.68 -11.39
CA SER A 35 6.00 13.23 -11.56
C SER A 35 6.69 12.82 -12.86
N ILE A 36 6.91 13.74 -13.81
CA ILE A 36 7.54 13.42 -15.09
C ILE A 36 8.96 12.90 -14.82
N PRO A 37 9.31 11.70 -15.34
CA PRO A 37 10.60 11.12 -15.06
C PRO A 37 11.68 11.87 -15.83
N THR A 38 12.84 12.04 -15.19
CA THR A 38 14.04 12.62 -15.81
C THR A 38 15.05 11.56 -16.24
N GLN A 39 14.85 10.30 -15.82
CA GLN A 39 15.74 9.17 -16.06
C GLN A 39 14.90 7.88 -16.16
N THR A 40 15.47 6.83 -16.77
CA THR A 40 14.80 5.54 -16.97
C THR A 40 14.35 4.87 -15.67
N HIS A 41 15.09 5.08 -14.57
CA HIS A 41 14.75 4.46 -13.28
C HIS A 41 13.43 5.01 -12.72
N ASN A 42 13.22 6.30 -12.93
CA ASN A 42 12.01 6.97 -12.47
C ASN A 42 10.82 6.64 -13.38
N ALA A 43 11.07 6.31 -14.65
CA ALA A 43 10.04 6.02 -15.63
C ALA A 43 9.31 4.70 -15.36
N THR A 44 9.99 3.64 -14.93
CA THR A 44 9.32 2.35 -14.59
C THR A 44 8.38 2.46 -13.39
N GLY A 45 8.64 3.40 -12.48
CA GLY A 45 7.78 3.74 -11.35
C GLY A 45 6.77 4.85 -11.61
N LEU A 46 6.70 5.39 -12.84
CA LEU A 46 5.95 6.60 -13.17
C LEU A 46 4.47 6.50 -12.81
N ALA A 47 3.78 5.45 -13.24
CA ALA A 47 2.35 5.33 -13.04
C ALA A 47 1.97 5.31 -11.54
N ALA A 48 2.77 4.60 -10.73
CA ALA A 48 2.56 4.52 -9.29
C ALA A 48 2.87 5.86 -8.60
N SER A 49 3.96 6.54 -8.98
CA SER A 49 4.33 7.84 -8.40
C SER A 49 3.35 8.94 -8.80
N LEU A 50 2.94 8.99 -10.07
CA LEU A 50 1.93 9.89 -10.60
C LEU A 50 0.59 9.67 -9.89
N MET A 51 0.12 8.43 -9.75
CA MET A 51 -1.11 8.12 -9.04
C MET A 51 -1.05 8.58 -7.58
N LEU A 52 0.02 8.27 -6.87
CA LEU A 52 0.17 8.63 -5.46
C LEU A 52 0.17 10.15 -5.27
N LEU A 53 0.96 10.88 -6.06
CA LEU A 53 1.13 12.32 -5.91
C LEU A 53 -0.14 13.07 -6.34
N THR A 54 -0.72 12.72 -7.49
CA THR A 54 -1.94 13.36 -7.98
C THR A 54 -3.15 13.07 -7.11
N SER A 55 -3.26 11.87 -6.51
CA SER A 55 -4.34 11.53 -5.57
C SER A 55 -4.42 12.45 -4.35
N VAL A 56 -3.26 12.93 -3.85
CA VAL A 56 -3.23 13.94 -2.77
C VAL A 56 -3.82 15.26 -3.27
N GLY A 57 -3.42 15.71 -4.46
CA GLY A 57 -3.97 16.91 -5.09
C GLY A 57 -5.47 16.80 -5.35
N PHE A 58 -5.94 15.65 -5.83
CA PHE A 58 -7.36 15.34 -6.01
C PHE A 58 -8.13 15.49 -4.71
N GLY A 59 -7.64 14.93 -3.61
CA GLY A 59 -8.23 15.10 -2.29
C GLY A 59 -8.34 16.58 -1.89
N ILE A 60 -7.27 17.36 -2.04
CA ILE A 60 -7.24 18.79 -1.72
C ILE A 60 -8.28 19.57 -2.55
N ILE A 61 -8.37 19.30 -3.85
CA ILE A 61 -9.33 19.96 -4.75
C ILE A 61 -10.77 19.59 -4.39
N ALA A 62 -11.04 18.32 -4.13
CA ALA A 62 -12.35 17.84 -3.68
C ALA A 62 -12.81 18.57 -2.40
N ILE A 63 -11.91 18.73 -1.43
CA ILE A 63 -12.17 19.47 -0.19
C ILE A 63 -12.42 20.95 -0.47
N GLY A 64 -11.53 21.58 -1.22
CA GLY A 64 -11.59 23.01 -1.54
C GLY A 64 -12.89 23.38 -2.24
N LEU A 65 -13.28 22.62 -3.28
CA LEU A 65 -14.54 22.84 -4.01
C LEU A 65 -15.77 22.65 -3.10
N ALA A 66 -15.78 21.62 -2.26
CA ALA A 66 -16.88 21.39 -1.33
C ALA A 66 -17.03 22.56 -0.35
N TRP A 67 -15.94 23.07 0.23
CA TRP A 67 -15.99 24.18 1.18
C TRP A 67 -16.33 25.52 0.54
N LEU A 68 -15.77 25.81 -0.64
CA LEU A 68 -16.12 27.01 -1.40
C LEU A 68 -17.61 27.06 -1.73
N GLN A 69 -18.24 25.90 -1.93
CA GLN A 69 -19.66 25.79 -2.21
C GLN A 69 -20.54 25.80 -0.95
N THR A 70 -20.08 25.23 0.16
CA THR A 70 -20.93 25.00 1.35
C THR A 70 -20.75 26.04 2.46
N LEU A 71 -19.56 26.59 2.66
CA LEU A 71 -19.31 27.57 3.74
C LEU A 71 -20.12 28.86 3.60
N PRO A 72 -20.31 29.45 2.40
CA PRO A 72 -21.16 30.62 2.23
C PRO A 72 -22.61 30.35 2.67
N ASP A 73 -23.13 29.15 2.39
CA ASP A 73 -24.49 28.75 2.77
C ASP A 73 -24.66 28.55 4.28
N MET A 74 -23.57 28.41 5.04
CA MET A 74 -23.62 28.21 6.49
C MET A 74 -23.85 29.49 7.29
N ARG A 75 -23.84 30.65 6.62
CA ARG A 75 -24.26 31.89 7.27
C ARG A 75 -25.76 31.84 7.55
N THR A 76 -26.17 32.21 8.76
CA THR A 76 -27.53 32.01 9.30
C THR A 76 -28.62 32.58 8.38
N ASP A 77 -28.37 33.78 7.85
CA ASP A 77 -29.17 34.53 6.88
C ASP A 77 -29.24 33.84 5.50
N SER A 78 -28.10 33.34 5.00
CA SER A 78 -28.06 32.63 3.71
C SER A 78 -28.75 31.26 3.80
N ARG A 79 -28.58 30.57 4.94
CA ARG A 79 -29.17 29.25 5.18
C ARG A 79 -30.68 29.34 5.28
N SER A 80 -31.22 30.29 6.06
CA SER A 80 -32.67 30.47 6.18
C SER A 80 -33.30 30.76 4.81
N PHE A 81 -32.71 31.66 4.03
CA PHE A 81 -33.16 31.96 2.67
C PHE A 81 -33.15 30.73 1.75
N LEU A 82 -32.11 29.89 1.83
CA LEU A 82 -31.98 28.68 1.03
C LEU A 82 -33.09 27.66 1.35
N LEU A 83 -33.49 27.55 2.61
CA LEU A 83 -34.50 26.60 3.09
C LEU A 83 -35.94 27.03 2.83
N HIS A 84 -36.19 28.34 2.69
CA HIS A 84 -37.52 28.86 2.35
C HIS A 84 -37.84 28.84 0.84
N ARG A 85 -36.91 28.36 0.00
CA ARG A 85 -37.16 28.22 -1.45
C ARG A 85 -38.25 27.17 -1.72
N PRO A 86 -39.05 27.32 -2.79
CA PRO A 86 -40.03 26.32 -3.23
C PRO A 86 -39.35 25.13 -3.95
N VAL A 87 -38.22 24.68 -3.42
CA VAL A 87 -37.39 23.58 -3.94
C VAL A 87 -37.15 22.63 -2.77
N THR A 88 -37.29 21.32 -3.01
CA THR A 88 -37.03 20.32 -1.97
C THR A 88 -35.57 20.37 -1.53
N GLN A 89 -35.31 20.11 -0.24
CA GLN A 89 -33.94 20.01 0.30
C GLN A 89 -33.09 19.01 -0.50
N MET A 90 -33.68 17.88 -0.92
CA MET A 90 -32.99 16.87 -1.70
C MET A 90 -32.54 17.39 -3.07
N ALA A 91 -33.40 18.17 -3.75
CA ALA A 91 -33.02 18.81 -5.00
C ALA A 91 -31.91 19.84 -4.80
N ILE A 92 -31.91 20.56 -3.67
CA ILE A 92 -30.82 21.50 -3.34
C ILE A 92 -29.49 20.76 -3.16
N PHE A 93 -29.49 19.73 -2.32
CA PHE A 93 -28.28 18.94 -2.05
C PHE A 93 -27.73 18.27 -3.31
N ASN A 94 -28.58 17.59 -4.09
CA ASN A 94 -28.17 16.91 -5.32
C ASN A 94 -27.65 17.88 -6.38
N SER A 95 -28.31 19.03 -6.57
CA SER A 95 -27.82 20.05 -7.50
C SER A 95 -26.43 20.55 -7.11
N LYS A 96 -26.14 20.69 -5.81
CA LYS A 96 -24.81 21.06 -5.31
C LYS A 96 -23.77 19.97 -5.54
N LEU A 97 -24.08 18.74 -5.12
CA LEU A 97 -23.21 17.58 -5.28
C LEU A 97 -22.83 17.34 -6.74
N LEU A 98 -23.80 17.40 -7.66
CA LEU A 98 -23.55 17.21 -9.09
C LEU A 98 -22.73 18.36 -9.69
N ALA A 99 -23.01 19.61 -9.31
CA ALA A 99 -22.22 20.76 -9.76
C ALA A 99 -20.76 20.68 -9.29
N GLY A 100 -20.57 20.24 -8.04
CA GLY A 100 -19.25 19.97 -7.47
C GLY A 100 -18.52 18.83 -8.19
N ALA A 101 -19.20 17.73 -8.48
CA ALA A 101 -18.64 16.60 -9.22
C ALA A 101 -18.16 17.02 -10.62
N VAL A 102 -19.00 17.72 -11.39
CA VAL A 102 -18.63 18.22 -12.73
C VAL A 102 -17.42 19.16 -12.64
N SER A 103 -17.44 20.10 -11.70
CA SER A 103 -16.32 21.04 -11.50
C SER A 103 -15.03 20.31 -11.11
N TYR A 104 -15.13 19.30 -10.24
CA TYR A 104 -14.00 18.47 -9.83
C TYR A 104 -13.36 17.72 -11.00
N PHE A 105 -14.15 17.02 -11.81
CA PHE A 105 -13.62 16.29 -12.96
C PHE A 105 -13.07 17.23 -14.04
N LEU A 106 -13.68 18.40 -14.24
CA LEU A 106 -13.12 19.46 -15.09
C LEU A 106 -11.80 19.99 -14.55
N ALA A 107 -11.59 20.05 -13.23
CA ALA A 107 -10.32 20.48 -12.65
C ALA A 107 -9.21 19.42 -12.79
N VAL A 108 -9.56 18.14 -12.74
CA VAL A 108 -8.60 17.02 -12.66
C VAL A 108 -8.26 16.39 -14.01
N LEU A 109 -9.25 16.11 -14.85
CA LEU A 109 -9.05 15.32 -16.07
C LEU A 109 -8.23 16.06 -17.15
N PRO A 110 -8.43 17.36 -17.44
CA PRO A 110 -7.67 18.02 -18.50
C PRO A 110 -6.15 18.02 -18.29
N PRO A 111 -5.61 18.34 -17.10
CA PRO A 111 -4.17 18.18 -16.84
C PRO A 111 -3.66 16.74 -17.02
N LEU A 112 -4.45 15.73 -16.63
CA LEU A 112 -4.09 14.32 -16.86
C LEU A 112 -4.07 13.98 -18.34
N LEU A 113 -5.03 14.45 -19.13
CA LEU A 113 -5.07 14.24 -20.59
C LEU A 113 -3.90 14.95 -21.29
N ILE A 114 -3.54 16.16 -20.86
CA ILE A 114 -2.35 16.87 -21.36
C ILE A 114 -1.08 16.08 -21.01
N THR A 115 -1.03 15.50 -19.81
CA THR A 115 0.09 14.64 -19.39
C THR A 115 0.16 13.38 -20.23
N ALA A 116 -0.96 12.70 -20.46
CA ALA A 116 -1.05 11.51 -21.31
C ALA A 116 -0.58 11.81 -22.74
N PHE A 117 -1.06 12.91 -23.33
CA PHE A 117 -0.61 13.39 -24.63
C PHE A 117 0.90 13.70 -24.65
N ARG A 118 1.42 14.30 -23.58
CA ARG A 118 2.85 14.56 -23.46
C ARG A 118 3.69 13.28 -23.34
N LEU A 119 3.22 12.29 -22.57
CA LEU A 119 3.90 11.00 -22.47
C LEU A 119 3.91 10.28 -23.82
N GLU A 120 2.83 10.40 -24.60
CA GLU A 120 2.79 9.91 -25.98
C GLU A 120 3.80 10.63 -26.89
N LEU A 121 3.91 11.96 -26.77
CA LEU A 121 4.91 12.73 -27.54
C LEU A 121 6.36 12.41 -27.15
N LEU A 122 6.60 12.06 -25.88
CA LEU A 122 7.91 11.59 -25.45
C LEU A 122 8.20 10.21 -26.06
N GLY A 123 7.25 9.29 -25.91
CA GLY A 123 7.29 7.94 -26.46
C GLY A 123 8.50 7.12 -25.99
N PRO A 124 8.51 5.81 -26.31
CA PRO A 124 9.60 4.89 -25.96
C PRO A 124 10.96 5.33 -26.50
N GLU A 125 11.02 6.10 -27.59
CA GLU A 125 12.28 6.52 -28.19
C GLU A 125 13.10 7.43 -27.26
N ILE A 126 12.43 8.28 -26.48
CA ILE A 126 13.07 9.21 -25.55
C ILE A 126 13.07 8.65 -24.13
N LEU A 127 11.94 8.10 -23.67
CA LEU A 127 11.80 7.55 -22.32
C LEU A 127 10.83 6.36 -22.35
N PRO A 128 11.00 5.34 -21.49
CA PRO A 128 10.09 4.20 -21.45
C PRO A 128 8.78 4.57 -20.73
N VAL A 129 7.97 5.38 -21.40
CA VAL A 129 6.70 5.89 -20.93
C VAL A 129 5.63 5.68 -21.99
N ALA A 130 4.39 5.53 -21.55
CA ALA A 130 3.23 5.45 -22.41
C ALA A 130 2.10 6.34 -21.86
N TRP A 131 1.17 6.75 -22.71
CA TRP A 131 -0.01 7.49 -22.26
C TRP A 131 -0.85 6.70 -21.24
N THR A 132 -0.78 5.36 -21.30
CA THR A 132 -1.48 4.44 -20.40
C THR A 132 -0.98 4.52 -18.95
N ASP A 133 0.23 5.03 -18.69
CA ASP A 133 0.76 5.24 -17.33
C ASP A 133 -0.09 6.26 -16.52
N VAL A 134 -0.97 7.02 -17.19
CA VAL A 134 -1.91 7.96 -16.54
C VAL A 134 -3.19 7.25 -16.07
N LEU A 135 -3.52 6.06 -16.60
CA LEU A 135 -4.78 5.35 -16.28
C LEU A 135 -4.98 5.08 -14.79
N PRO A 136 -3.97 4.68 -13.99
CA PRO A 136 -4.15 4.52 -12.54
C PRO A 136 -4.55 5.82 -11.84
N SER A 137 -4.03 6.97 -12.30
CA SER A 137 -4.42 8.28 -11.77
C SER A 137 -5.86 8.64 -12.13
N ILE A 138 -6.30 8.32 -13.37
CA ILE A 138 -7.70 8.50 -13.78
C ILE A 138 -8.64 7.62 -12.93
N ALA A 139 -8.25 6.37 -12.64
CA ALA A 139 -9.00 5.47 -11.77
C ALA A 139 -9.03 5.94 -10.31
N ALA A 140 -7.98 6.61 -9.83
CA ALA A 140 -7.91 7.18 -8.49
C ALA A 140 -8.77 8.46 -8.33
N ALA A 141 -9.02 9.20 -9.41
CA ALA A 141 -9.83 10.43 -9.37
C ALA A 141 -11.25 10.25 -8.77
N PRO A 142 -12.09 9.27 -9.18
CA PRO A 142 -13.39 9.04 -8.54
C PRO A 142 -13.29 8.54 -7.09
N VAL A 143 -12.21 7.84 -6.73
CA VAL A 143 -11.95 7.42 -5.34
C VAL A 143 -11.69 8.66 -4.47
N ALA A 144 -10.80 9.54 -4.91
CA ALA A 144 -10.50 10.77 -4.19
C ALA A 144 -11.71 11.73 -4.10
N PHE A 145 -12.64 11.68 -5.07
CA PHE A 145 -13.87 12.47 -5.04
C PHE A 145 -14.74 12.20 -3.81
N ILE A 146 -14.63 11.03 -3.14
CA ILE A 146 -15.36 10.76 -1.89
C ILE A 146 -15.03 11.81 -0.80
N MET A 147 -13.86 12.46 -0.87
CA MET A 147 -13.50 13.57 0.02
C MET A 147 -14.42 14.79 -0.12
N TYR A 148 -15.07 14.97 -1.27
CA TYR A 148 -16.00 16.08 -1.52
C TYR A 148 -17.26 15.99 -0.63
N PRO A 149 -18.08 14.91 -0.67
CA PRO A 149 -19.22 14.79 0.24
C PRO A 149 -18.78 14.69 1.71
N ALA A 150 -17.58 14.17 2.01
CA ALA A 150 -17.04 14.21 3.37
C ALA A 150 -16.79 15.64 3.86
N ALA A 151 -16.29 16.53 2.99
CA ALA A 151 -16.09 17.94 3.29
C ALA A 151 -17.42 18.69 3.43
N MET A 152 -18.43 18.35 2.62
CA MET A 152 -19.81 18.84 2.82
C MET A 152 -20.36 18.39 4.17
N TRP A 153 -20.17 17.12 4.53
CA TRP A 153 -20.57 16.59 5.84
C TRP A 153 -19.89 17.36 6.97
N ALA A 154 -18.58 17.60 6.87
CA ALA A 154 -17.84 18.40 7.85
C ALA A 154 -18.38 19.85 7.96
N ALA A 155 -18.72 20.48 6.83
CA ALA A 155 -19.22 21.86 6.79
C ALA A 155 -20.63 22.00 7.37
N TYR A 156 -21.55 21.13 6.98
CA TYR A 156 -22.96 21.18 7.43
C TYR A 156 -23.14 20.79 8.89
N ARG A 157 -22.14 20.14 9.48
CA ARG A 157 -22.19 19.68 10.86
C ARG A 157 -21.99 20.79 11.89
N THR A 158 -22.92 20.85 12.82
CA THR A 158 -23.02 21.73 14.00
C THR A 158 -22.24 21.15 15.17
N ALA A 159 -20.92 21.02 15.02
CA ALA A 159 -20.06 20.70 16.17
C ALA A 159 -19.49 21.97 16.82
N ARG A 160 -19.45 22.02 18.17
CA ARG A 160 -18.87 23.16 18.91
C ARG A 160 -17.35 23.24 18.79
N TRP A 161 -16.68 22.09 18.67
CA TRP A 161 -15.22 22.03 18.56
C TRP A 161 -14.81 21.76 17.12
N ILE A 162 -13.94 22.63 16.58
CA ILE A 162 -13.52 22.57 15.19
C ILE A 162 -12.87 21.23 14.82
N GLY A 163 -12.12 20.61 15.75
CA GLY A 163 -11.49 19.32 15.50
C GLY A 163 -12.48 18.15 15.36
N THR A 164 -13.67 18.22 15.97
CA THR A 164 -14.69 17.18 15.76
C THR A 164 -15.42 17.36 14.44
N LYS A 165 -15.46 18.60 13.89
CA LYS A 165 -16.03 18.86 12.56
C LYS A 165 -15.24 18.19 11.45
N THR A 166 -13.92 18.02 11.61
CA THR A 166 -13.04 17.45 10.59
C THR A 166 -12.95 15.93 10.61
N LEU A 167 -13.53 15.24 11.62
CA LEU A 167 -13.52 13.77 11.68
C LEU A 167 -14.01 13.07 10.39
N PRO A 168 -15.11 13.49 9.73
CA PRO A 168 -15.51 12.97 8.42
C PRO A 168 -14.36 12.88 7.40
N MET A 169 -13.44 13.84 7.42
CA MET A 169 -12.30 13.90 6.52
C MET A 169 -11.30 12.79 6.79
N PHE A 170 -11.01 12.49 8.07
CA PHE A 170 -10.07 11.42 8.44
C PHE A 170 -10.59 10.03 8.09
N PHE A 171 -11.88 9.78 8.34
CA PHE A 171 -12.53 8.53 7.89
C PHE A 171 -12.35 8.36 6.38
N THR A 172 -12.72 9.39 5.63
CA THR A 172 -12.74 9.30 4.17
C THR A 172 -11.34 9.22 3.59
N ALA A 173 -10.38 9.98 4.11
CA ALA A 173 -8.98 9.89 3.70
C ALA A 173 -8.46 8.46 3.85
N SER A 174 -8.81 7.77 4.93
CA SER A 174 -8.39 6.37 5.16
C SER A 174 -8.97 5.41 4.15
N VAL A 175 -10.26 5.57 3.82
CA VAL A 175 -10.91 4.79 2.77
C VAL A 175 -10.24 5.04 1.43
N VAL A 176 -9.95 6.30 1.09
CA VAL A 176 -9.25 6.69 -0.15
C VAL A 176 -7.85 6.08 -0.22
N PHE A 177 -7.04 6.22 0.84
CA PHE A 177 -5.70 5.63 0.91
C PHE A 177 -5.75 4.11 0.79
N SER A 178 -6.69 3.45 1.46
CA SER A 178 -6.87 2.00 1.37
C SER A 178 -7.24 1.59 -0.05
N CYS A 179 -8.15 2.32 -0.70
CA CYS A 179 -8.57 2.05 -2.08
C CYS A 179 -7.39 2.19 -3.04
N ILE A 180 -6.57 3.24 -2.89
CA ILE A 180 -5.38 3.46 -3.72
C ILE A 180 -4.33 2.37 -3.48
N ALA A 181 -4.10 1.97 -2.23
CA ALA A 181 -3.20 0.86 -1.92
C ALA A 181 -3.69 -0.45 -2.54
N MET A 182 -5.00 -0.72 -2.51
CA MET A 182 -5.59 -1.89 -3.17
C MET A 182 -5.49 -1.83 -4.69
N LEU A 183 -5.64 -0.64 -5.30
CA LEU A 183 -5.45 -0.48 -6.74
C LEU A 183 -4.04 -0.96 -7.17
N ARG A 184 -3.03 -0.74 -6.32
CA ARG A 184 -1.66 -1.21 -6.57
C ARG A 184 -1.54 -2.74 -6.71
N GLU A 185 -2.43 -3.49 -6.07
CA GLU A 185 -2.34 -4.96 -5.90
C GLU A 185 -3.41 -5.75 -6.70
N ILE A 186 -4.10 -5.12 -7.69
CA ILE A 186 -5.31 -5.65 -8.38
C ILE A 186 -5.18 -7.05 -9.00
N ASP A 187 -3.97 -7.53 -9.27
CA ASP A 187 -3.76 -8.84 -9.93
C ASP A 187 -4.31 -10.03 -9.10
N GLN A 188 -4.51 -9.85 -7.81
CA GLN A 188 -5.16 -10.86 -6.98
C GLN A 188 -6.68 -10.87 -7.24
N ARG A 189 -7.22 -12.03 -7.66
CA ARG A 189 -8.63 -12.26 -8.08
C ARG A 189 -9.72 -11.63 -7.20
N TRP A 190 -9.45 -11.35 -5.92
CA TRP A 190 -10.40 -10.76 -4.96
C TRP A 190 -10.29 -9.24 -4.81
N VAL A 191 -9.19 -8.63 -5.25
CA VAL A 191 -8.91 -7.20 -5.07
C VAL A 191 -9.90 -6.30 -5.83
N PRO A 192 -10.34 -6.60 -7.07
CA PRO A 192 -11.33 -5.77 -7.76
C PRO A 192 -12.67 -5.72 -7.01
N LEU A 193 -13.15 -6.86 -6.51
CA LEU A 193 -14.40 -6.93 -5.77
C LEU A 193 -14.29 -6.15 -4.45
N ALA A 194 -13.21 -6.36 -3.71
CA ALA A 194 -12.99 -5.67 -2.44
C ALA A 194 -12.83 -4.16 -2.64
N PHE A 195 -12.16 -3.72 -3.71
CA PHE A 195 -12.05 -2.32 -4.11
C PHE A 195 -13.44 -1.70 -4.39
N VAL A 196 -14.28 -2.34 -5.20
CA VAL A 196 -15.63 -1.85 -5.52
C VAL A 196 -16.51 -1.78 -4.28
N VAL A 197 -16.46 -2.81 -3.42
CA VAL A 197 -17.22 -2.85 -2.16
C VAL A 197 -16.78 -1.72 -1.23
N MET A 198 -15.48 -1.51 -1.05
CA MET A 198 -14.94 -0.46 -0.19
C MET A 198 -15.29 0.94 -0.72
N LEU A 199 -15.20 1.15 -2.04
CA LEU A 199 -15.61 2.38 -2.70
C LEU A 199 -17.11 2.66 -2.48
N ALA A 200 -17.97 1.66 -2.67
CA ALA A 200 -19.41 1.78 -2.49
C ALA A 200 -19.79 2.08 -1.02
N ILE A 201 -19.16 1.40 -0.07
CA ILE A 201 -19.38 1.63 1.37
C ILE A 201 -18.92 3.03 1.76
N GLY A 202 -17.70 3.43 1.37
CA GLY A 202 -17.15 4.75 1.67
C GLY A 202 -18.00 5.88 1.11
N LEU A 203 -18.32 5.81 -0.19
CA LEU A 203 -19.18 6.78 -0.85
C LEU A 203 -20.59 6.80 -0.26
N GLY A 204 -21.20 5.64 -0.02
CA GLY A 204 -22.52 5.54 0.58
C GLY A 204 -22.60 6.17 1.98
N ILE A 205 -21.61 5.90 2.85
CA ILE A 205 -21.54 6.46 4.20
C ILE A 205 -21.39 7.98 4.15
N THR A 206 -20.46 8.50 3.34
CA THR A 206 -20.20 9.94 3.25
C THR A 206 -21.39 10.70 2.65
N LEU A 207 -21.98 10.22 1.55
CA LEU A 207 -23.15 10.82 0.94
C LEU A 207 -24.35 10.84 1.88
N ARG A 208 -24.66 9.69 2.51
CA ARG A 208 -25.78 9.61 3.44
C ARG A 208 -25.57 10.51 4.65
N SER A 209 -24.35 10.56 5.18
CA SER A 209 -24.03 11.39 6.34
C SER A 209 -24.04 12.88 6.02
N ALA A 210 -23.54 13.28 4.84
CA ALA A 210 -23.61 14.65 4.35
C ALA A 210 -25.05 15.11 4.13
N TRP A 211 -25.87 14.26 3.51
CA TRP A 211 -27.30 14.51 3.31
C TRP A 211 -28.01 14.71 4.65
N LEU A 212 -27.82 13.79 5.59
CA LEU A 212 -28.46 13.89 6.90
C LEU A 212 -27.99 15.16 7.62
N ALA A 213 -26.69 15.48 7.60
CA ALA A 213 -26.19 16.72 8.20
C ALA A 213 -26.81 17.98 7.56
N PHE A 214 -27.09 17.93 6.26
CA PHE A 214 -27.80 18.99 5.56
C PHE A 214 -29.29 19.06 5.95
N SER A 215 -30.01 17.94 6.00
CA SER A 215 -31.46 17.90 6.27
C SER A 215 -31.79 18.13 7.74
N ASP A 216 -31.15 17.40 8.65
CA ASP A 216 -31.63 17.25 10.03
C ASP A 216 -31.07 18.35 10.95
N GLU A 217 -29.84 18.83 10.70
CA GLU A 217 -29.24 19.91 11.50
C GLU A 217 -29.69 21.30 11.06
N THR A 218 -30.71 21.34 10.20
CA THR A 218 -31.41 22.56 9.81
C THR A 218 -32.33 23.08 10.90
N TYR A 219 -32.91 22.19 11.70
CA TYR A 219 -33.87 22.53 12.74
C TYR A 219 -33.23 22.32 14.11
N LEU A 220 -33.35 23.32 14.98
CA LEU A 220 -32.91 23.20 16.37
C LEU A 220 -34.14 22.86 17.24
N PRO A 221 -34.06 21.84 18.11
CA PRO A 221 -32.95 20.89 18.29
C PRO A 221 -32.92 19.79 17.20
N PRO A 222 -31.75 19.19 16.90
CA PRO A 222 -31.66 18.13 15.90
C PRO A 222 -32.43 16.88 16.33
N GLU A 223 -33.29 16.36 15.45
CA GLU A 223 -34.06 15.13 15.66
C GLU A 223 -33.15 13.89 15.61
N SER A 224 -32.60 13.51 16.76
CA SER A 224 -31.83 12.27 16.99
C SER A 224 -30.49 12.15 16.23
N THR A 225 -29.57 11.36 16.80
CA THR A 225 -28.27 11.07 16.17
C THR A 225 -28.38 9.82 15.31
N SER A 226 -28.25 9.97 13.99
CA SER A 226 -28.27 8.83 13.06
C SER A 226 -27.10 7.88 13.29
N LEU A 227 -27.40 6.57 13.36
CA LEU A 227 -26.41 5.51 13.54
C LEU A 227 -25.28 5.56 12.51
N VAL A 228 -25.59 5.84 11.23
CA VAL A 228 -24.60 5.89 10.14
C VAL A 228 -23.55 6.98 10.41
N ARG A 229 -23.97 8.15 10.89
CA ARG A 229 -23.06 9.24 11.25
C ARG A 229 -22.17 8.83 12.43
N CYS A 230 -22.76 8.21 13.44
CA CYS A 230 -22.01 7.73 14.61
C CYS A 230 -20.94 6.71 14.22
N ILE A 231 -21.24 5.77 13.33
CA ILE A 231 -20.27 4.78 12.82
C ILE A 231 -19.14 5.49 12.07
N GLY A 232 -19.45 6.37 11.11
CA GLY A 232 -18.41 7.08 10.34
C GLY A 232 -17.50 7.93 11.23
N ILE A 233 -18.07 8.61 12.24
CA ILE A 233 -17.31 9.40 13.23
C ILE A 233 -16.46 8.51 14.15
N ALA A 234 -16.97 7.34 14.55
CA ALA A 234 -16.22 6.38 15.35
C ALA A 234 -14.99 5.87 14.58
N ILE A 235 -15.16 5.48 13.31
CA ILE A 235 -14.04 5.04 12.47
C ILE A 235 -13.04 6.19 12.26
N ALA A 236 -13.52 7.40 11.94
CA ALA A 236 -12.68 8.60 11.82
C ALA A 236 -11.80 8.85 13.06
N ALA A 237 -12.40 8.79 14.25
CA ALA A 237 -11.67 9.02 15.49
C ALA A 237 -10.65 7.92 15.74
N THR A 238 -10.98 6.67 15.39
CA THR A 238 -10.10 5.51 15.50
C THR A 238 -8.87 5.70 14.64
N VAL A 239 -9.07 6.01 13.35
CA VAL A 239 -7.99 6.33 12.42
C VAL A 239 -7.12 7.47 12.96
N LEU A 240 -7.74 8.59 13.33
CA LEU A 240 -7.00 9.78 13.74
C LEU A 240 -6.09 9.50 14.94
N VAL A 241 -6.61 8.83 15.96
CA VAL A 241 -5.82 8.45 17.14
C VAL A 241 -4.71 7.47 16.77
N SER A 242 -4.98 6.48 15.94
CA SER A 242 -3.95 5.53 15.47
C SER A 242 -2.84 6.25 14.70
N VAL A 243 -3.18 7.16 13.79
CA VAL A 243 -2.18 7.91 13.01
C VAL A 243 -1.33 8.80 13.91
N ILE A 244 -1.95 9.51 14.86
CA ILE A 244 -1.22 10.34 15.83
C ILE A 244 -0.30 9.46 16.68
N ALA A 245 -0.77 8.30 17.13
CA ALA A 245 0.02 7.39 17.94
C ALA A 245 1.21 6.81 17.16
N VAL A 246 0.99 6.32 15.94
CA VAL A 246 2.07 5.83 15.06
C VAL A 246 3.08 6.93 14.77
N PHE A 247 2.62 8.14 14.43
CA PHE A 247 3.52 9.28 14.21
C PHE A 247 4.31 9.65 15.46
N ALA A 248 3.69 9.68 16.64
CA ALA A 248 4.37 9.91 17.91
C ALA A 248 5.39 8.81 18.26
N ILE A 249 5.12 7.56 17.85
CA ILE A 249 6.03 6.42 18.05
C ILE A 249 7.23 6.51 17.12
N GLU A 250 7.01 6.87 15.85
CA GLU A 250 8.03 6.97 14.80
C GLU A 250 8.88 8.25 14.91
N SER A 251 8.30 9.35 15.42
CA SER A 251 9.02 10.61 15.63
C SER A 251 9.97 10.60 16.82
N ARG A 252 9.86 9.62 17.73
CA ARG A 252 10.82 9.49 18.83
C ARG A 252 12.20 9.23 18.22
N PRO A 253 13.23 10.03 18.59
CA PRO A 253 14.59 9.80 18.12
C PRO A 253 14.92 8.34 18.37
N ARG A 254 15.29 7.66 17.28
CA ARG A 254 15.72 6.27 17.37
C ARG A 254 17.04 6.34 18.10
N ASP A 255 17.13 5.74 19.29
CA ASP A 255 18.44 5.55 19.94
C ASP A 255 19.36 4.90 18.90
N ILE A 256 20.36 5.66 18.45
CA ILE A 256 21.10 5.45 17.21
C ILE A 256 22.03 4.23 17.31
N GLU A 257 22.30 3.72 18.52
CA GLU A 257 23.12 2.54 18.77
C GLU A 257 22.35 1.22 18.64
N ARG A 258 21.68 1.01 17.50
CA ARG A 258 21.12 -0.33 17.23
C ARG A 258 22.19 -1.20 16.61
N LYS A 259 22.72 -2.12 17.41
CA LYS A 259 23.31 -3.37 16.92
C LYS A 259 22.25 -4.04 16.04
N LEU A 260 22.31 -3.81 14.74
CA LEU A 260 21.43 -4.48 13.79
C LEU A 260 21.84 -5.95 13.81
N ILE A 261 20.91 -6.81 14.21
CA ILE A 261 21.10 -8.26 14.18
C ILE A 261 20.19 -8.80 13.08
N THR A 262 20.79 -9.35 12.04
CA THR A 262 20.06 -10.10 11.03
C THR A 262 20.28 -11.58 11.25
N TYR A 263 19.24 -12.36 10.98
CA TYR A 263 19.33 -13.80 10.92
C TYR A 263 19.11 -14.22 9.48
N SER A 264 19.88 -15.19 9.03
CA SER A 264 19.76 -15.76 7.70
C SER A 264 19.98 -17.25 7.74
N LEU A 265 19.23 -17.99 6.93
CA LEU A 265 19.46 -19.42 6.72
C LEU A 265 20.62 -19.59 5.73
N ALA A 266 21.57 -20.46 6.07
CA ALA A 266 22.69 -20.87 5.24
C ALA A 266 22.85 -22.40 5.30
N PHE A 267 23.53 -22.96 4.31
CA PHE A 267 23.90 -24.37 4.29
C PHE A 267 25.43 -24.46 4.26
N ASP A 268 26.02 -25.48 4.86
CA ASP A 268 27.44 -25.79 4.68
C ASP A 268 27.65 -26.78 3.53
N GLU A 269 28.91 -27.04 3.16
CA GLU A 269 29.28 -27.98 2.10
C GLU A 269 28.76 -29.42 2.32
N SER A 270 28.35 -29.78 3.54
CA SER A 270 27.73 -31.08 3.84
C SER A 270 26.20 -31.08 3.68
N GLY A 271 25.61 -29.95 3.31
CA GLY A 271 24.16 -29.77 3.26
C GLY A 271 23.52 -29.54 4.62
N THR A 272 24.29 -29.40 5.68
CA THR A 272 23.74 -29.12 7.01
C THR A 272 23.23 -27.68 7.05
N ALA A 273 21.99 -27.49 7.49
CA ALA A 273 21.39 -26.17 7.63
C ALA A 273 21.88 -25.47 8.90
N TRP A 274 22.25 -24.20 8.75
CA TRP A 274 22.74 -23.32 9.80
C TRP A 274 21.96 -22.02 9.78
N GLU A 275 21.60 -21.53 10.96
CA GLU A 275 21.12 -20.17 11.13
C GLU A 275 22.30 -19.29 11.50
N LEU A 276 22.58 -18.30 10.65
CA LEU A 276 23.62 -17.32 10.88
C LEU A 276 23.02 -16.09 11.56
N LYS A 277 23.67 -15.63 12.61
CA LYS A 277 23.38 -14.39 13.32
C LYS A 277 24.49 -13.40 13.03
N LYS A 278 24.16 -12.35 12.29
CA LYS A 278 25.11 -11.34 11.83
C LYS A 278 24.95 -10.06 12.63
N HIS A 279 26.06 -9.58 13.18
CA HIS A 279 26.14 -8.33 13.91
C HIS A 279 26.78 -7.23 13.05
N TYR A 280 26.05 -6.17 12.76
CA TYR A 280 26.58 -5.01 12.03
C TYR A 280 27.02 -3.92 13.01
N ALA A 281 28.21 -3.35 12.77
CA ALA A 281 28.69 -2.15 13.47
C ALA A 281 28.02 -0.88 12.88
N ASP A 282 27.72 0.10 13.73
CA ASP A 282 27.34 1.48 13.36
C ASP A 282 26.35 1.67 12.19
N ASN A 283 25.13 1.12 12.28
CA ASN A 283 24.03 1.33 11.32
C ASN A 283 24.36 1.14 9.82
N SER A 284 25.54 0.60 9.54
CA SER A 284 26.10 0.38 8.22
C SER A 284 25.74 -1.05 7.82
N GLN A 285 24.84 -1.19 6.84
CA GLN A 285 24.65 -2.46 6.13
C GLN A 285 25.68 -2.63 5.01
N ILE A 286 26.91 -2.11 5.19
CA ILE A 286 27.95 -2.27 4.18
C ILE A 286 28.50 -3.69 4.31
N VAL A 287 28.36 -4.46 3.23
CA VAL A 287 28.89 -5.82 3.11
C VAL A 287 30.42 -5.79 3.29
N GLY A 288 30.89 -6.35 4.42
CA GLY A 288 32.31 -6.39 4.82
C GLY A 288 32.61 -5.77 6.19
N GLU A 289 31.68 -5.02 6.78
CA GLU A 289 31.79 -4.49 8.15
C GLU A 289 31.01 -5.36 9.18
N GLU A 290 30.87 -6.65 8.88
CA GLU A 290 30.25 -7.60 9.82
C GLU A 290 31.19 -7.78 11.03
N SER A 291 30.80 -7.20 12.17
CA SER A 291 31.60 -7.19 13.39
C SER A 291 31.72 -8.56 14.05
N LYS A 292 30.71 -9.42 13.86
CA LYS A 292 30.65 -10.78 14.42
C LYS A 292 29.60 -11.61 13.68
N ILE A 293 29.96 -12.83 13.30
CA ILE A 293 29.03 -13.84 12.80
C ILE A 293 29.02 -14.99 13.79
N GLU A 294 27.83 -15.34 14.27
CA GLU A 294 27.59 -16.52 15.08
C GLU A 294 26.68 -17.47 14.29
N ARG A 295 26.74 -18.77 14.57
CA ARG A 295 25.90 -19.77 13.92
C ARG A 295 25.24 -20.69 14.94
N ARG A 296 24.14 -21.32 14.55
CA ARG A 296 23.61 -22.51 15.24
C ARG A 296 23.02 -23.47 14.23
N ARG A 297 23.11 -24.77 14.52
CA ARG A 297 22.56 -25.79 13.64
C ARG A 297 21.03 -25.73 13.69
N VAL A 298 20.38 -25.83 12.54
CA VAL A 298 18.93 -25.96 12.45
C VAL A 298 18.61 -27.31 11.83
N SER A 299 17.75 -28.08 12.47
CA SER A 299 17.35 -29.39 11.96
C SER A 299 15.84 -29.49 11.88
N VAL A 300 15.38 -30.26 10.90
CA VAL A 300 13.98 -30.58 10.70
C VAL A 300 13.44 -31.27 11.96
N ASN A 301 12.37 -30.74 12.54
CA ASN A 301 11.66 -31.29 13.70
C ASN A 301 12.41 -31.29 15.04
N GLN A 302 13.54 -30.58 15.18
CA GLN A 302 14.15 -30.36 16.50
C GLN A 302 14.15 -28.87 16.80
N GLU A 303 13.82 -28.50 18.04
CA GLU A 303 14.01 -27.14 18.50
C GLU A 303 15.49 -26.76 18.34
N PRO A 304 15.81 -25.62 17.69
CA PRO A 304 17.19 -25.22 17.52
C PRO A 304 17.84 -25.02 18.89
N PRO A 305 19.13 -25.40 19.05
CA PRO A 305 19.82 -25.21 20.31
C PRO A 305 19.78 -23.74 20.73
N ALA A 306 19.66 -23.50 22.04
CA ALA A 306 19.44 -22.16 22.57
C ALA A 306 20.62 -21.21 22.33
N ALA A 307 21.85 -21.73 22.21
CA ALA A 307 23.06 -20.93 22.10
C ALA A 307 23.60 -20.88 20.66
N PHE A 308 23.97 -19.67 20.23
CA PHE A 308 24.79 -19.47 19.04
C PHE A 308 26.26 -19.65 19.39
N GLU A 309 27.02 -20.30 18.52
CA GLU A 309 28.48 -20.45 18.61
C GLU A 309 29.19 -19.52 17.61
N PRO A 310 30.42 -19.05 17.89
CA PRO A 310 31.21 -18.32 16.91
C PRO A 310 31.40 -19.14 15.62
N LEU A 311 31.33 -18.47 14.46
CA LEU A 311 31.60 -19.11 13.17
C LEU A 311 33.08 -19.55 13.11
N PRO A 312 33.40 -20.85 12.95
CA PRO A 312 34.79 -21.29 12.83
C PRO A 312 35.47 -20.69 11.59
N GLU A 313 36.76 -20.36 11.69
CA GLU A 313 37.51 -19.74 10.58
C GLU A 313 37.54 -20.61 9.31
N GLN A 314 37.55 -21.94 9.47
CA GLN A 314 37.52 -22.89 8.35
C GLN A 314 36.12 -23.19 7.80
N TRP A 315 35.06 -22.61 8.36
CA TRP A 315 33.72 -22.90 7.88
C TRP A 315 33.50 -22.27 6.51
N LYS A 316 32.99 -23.09 5.59
CA LYS A 316 32.61 -22.67 4.25
C LYS A 316 31.11 -22.81 4.09
N GLN A 317 30.48 -21.72 3.67
CA GLN A 317 29.10 -21.74 3.26
C GLN A 317 28.99 -22.52 1.95
N ALA A 318 28.11 -23.52 1.88
CA ALA A 318 27.76 -24.09 0.61
C ALA A 318 27.18 -23.01 -0.29
N ARG A 319 27.59 -23.09 -1.53
CA ARG A 319 27.25 -22.10 -2.50
C ARG A 319 25.75 -22.16 -2.78
N SER A 320 25.10 -21.01 -2.71
CA SER A 320 23.67 -20.92 -3.00
C SER A 320 23.38 -19.90 -4.12
N VAL A 321 22.49 -20.25 -5.04
CA VAL A 321 22.07 -19.39 -6.15
C VAL A 321 20.58 -19.10 -6.10
N THR A 322 20.19 -17.87 -6.40
CA THR A 322 18.79 -17.45 -6.35
C THR A 322 18.13 -17.64 -7.72
N LEU A 323 17.14 -18.54 -7.79
CA LEU A 323 16.21 -18.65 -8.91
C LEU A 323 15.35 -17.40 -8.97
N THR A 324 15.52 -16.64 -10.04
CA THR A 324 14.76 -15.42 -10.30
C THR A 324 13.55 -15.76 -11.15
N PRO A 325 12.31 -15.48 -10.69
CA PRO A 325 11.13 -15.59 -11.53
C PRO A 325 11.09 -14.47 -12.57
N PHE A 326 10.33 -14.64 -13.64
CA PHE A 326 9.98 -13.51 -14.49
C PHE A 326 9.24 -12.45 -13.67
N ASN A 327 9.54 -11.18 -13.94
CA ASN A 327 8.72 -10.10 -13.41
C ASN A 327 7.35 -10.16 -14.10
N GLU A 328 6.31 -10.43 -13.31
CA GLU A 328 4.93 -10.24 -13.75
C GLU A 328 4.73 -8.74 -13.94
N GLY A 329 4.40 -8.32 -15.17
CA GLY A 329 4.09 -6.93 -15.45
C GLY A 329 2.97 -6.44 -14.54
N SER A 330 3.08 -5.22 -14.03
CA SER A 330 1.97 -4.61 -13.30
C SER A 330 0.99 -4.00 -14.30
N TRP A 331 -0.31 -4.18 -14.10
CA TRP A 331 -1.35 -3.49 -14.89
C TRP A 331 -1.18 -1.96 -14.89
N MET A 332 -0.49 -1.41 -13.87
CA MET A 332 -0.23 0.02 -13.77
C MET A 332 0.86 0.51 -14.72
N SER A 333 1.78 -0.35 -15.16
CA SER A 333 2.94 0.06 -15.97
C SER A 333 2.87 -0.55 -17.35
N ALA A 334 3.05 0.28 -18.38
CA ALA A 334 3.15 -0.21 -19.75
C ALA A 334 4.43 -1.03 -20.02
N TYR A 335 5.48 -0.80 -19.22
CA TYR A 335 6.80 -1.41 -19.40
C TYR A 335 7.14 -2.26 -18.18
N THR A 336 7.55 -3.50 -18.42
CA THR A 336 8.04 -4.37 -17.35
C THR A 336 9.55 -4.27 -17.27
N LEU A 337 10.09 -3.94 -16.09
CA LEU A 337 11.54 -3.96 -15.88
C LEU A 337 12.05 -5.40 -15.95
N VAL A 338 12.98 -5.66 -16.85
CA VAL A 338 13.55 -7.01 -17.09
C VAL A 338 14.86 -7.18 -16.33
N GLY A 339 15.64 -6.11 -16.21
CA GLY A 339 16.88 -6.06 -15.45
C GLY A 339 17.83 -4.99 -15.97
N ASP A 340 18.94 -4.78 -15.26
CA ASP A 340 20.05 -3.95 -15.71
C ASP A 340 21.24 -4.85 -16.12
N THR A 341 22.03 -4.42 -17.11
CA THR A 341 23.21 -5.15 -17.61
C THR A 341 24.30 -4.18 -18.07
N VAL A 342 25.53 -4.65 -18.33
CA VAL A 342 26.64 -3.83 -18.85
C VAL A 342 27.19 -4.44 -20.14
N SER A 343 27.36 -3.61 -21.18
CA SER A 343 27.99 -4.02 -22.45
C SER A 343 29.50 -3.78 -22.44
N HIS A 344 30.26 -4.62 -23.14
CA HIS A 344 31.70 -4.42 -23.37
C HIS A 344 32.03 -3.14 -24.17
N THR A 345 31.12 -2.71 -25.04
CA THR A 345 31.39 -1.63 -26.00
C THR A 345 31.37 -0.25 -25.37
N GLU A 346 30.71 -0.09 -24.24
CA GLU A 346 30.57 1.18 -23.54
C GLU A 346 31.12 1.00 -22.12
N SER A 347 32.43 1.24 -21.96
CA SER A 347 33.11 1.10 -20.68
C SER A 347 32.41 1.94 -19.60
N GLY A 348 31.58 1.28 -18.78
CA GLY A 348 30.89 1.87 -17.63
C GLY A 348 29.42 2.26 -17.84
N ASN A 349 28.83 2.11 -19.03
CA ASN A 349 27.42 2.45 -19.22
C ASN A 349 26.52 1.23 -18.98
N GLY A 350 25.73 1.29 -17.91
CA GLY A 350 24.64 0.34 -17.70
C GLY A 350 23.57 0.47 -18.79
N ILE A 351 23.08 -0.68 -19.24
CA ILE A 351 21.94 -0.85 -20.14
C ILE A 351 20.77 -1.35 -19.32
N ARG A 352 19.68 -0.61 -19.33
CA ARG A 352 18.41 -1.03 -18.73
C ARG A 352 17.55 -1.70 -19.78
N LEU A 353 17.08 -2.90 -19.50
CA LEU A 353 16.23 -3.68 -20.39
C LEU A 353 14.78 -3.68 -19.88
N LEU A 354 13.84 -3.33 -20.76
CA LEU A 354 12.42 -3.20 -20.47
C LEU A 354 11.60 -4.00 -21.48
N LEU A 355 10.61 -4.77 -21.04
CA LEU A 355 9.72 -5.53 -21.92
C LEU A 355 8.44 -4.73 -22.18
N HIS A 356 8.10 -4.55 -23.46
CA HIS A 356 6.86 -3.92 -23.90
C HIS A 356 6.41 -4.54 -25.24
N ASP A 357 5.14 -4.98 -25.30
CA ASP A 357 4.55 -5.68 -26.45
C ASP A 357 5.34 -6.90 -26.97
N GLY A 358 6.12 -7.51 -26.08
CA GLY A 358 6.99 -8.64 -26.37
C GLY A 358 8.34 -8.28 -27.00
N TRP A 359 8.66 -6.99 -27.09
CA TRP A 359 10.00 -6.51 -27.46
C TRP A 359 10.76 -6.04 -26.23
N LEU A 360 12.08 -6.26 -26.26
CA LEU A 360 12.98 -5.80 -25.22
C LEU A 360 13.65 -4.50 -25.66
N TRP A 361 13.33 -3.43 -24.97
CA TRP A 361 13.85 -2.09 -25.21
C TRP A 361 15.06 -1.86 -24.32
N GLY A 362 16.21 -1.60 -24.95
CA GLY A 362 17.48 -1.37 -24.27
C GLY A 362 17.85 0.10 -24.24
N TYR A 363 17.83 0.69 -23.05
CA TYR A 363 18.19 2.07 -22.80
C TYR A 363 19.58 2.16 -22.18
N ASN A 364 20.41 3.07 -22.66
CA ASN A 364 21.69 3.35 -22.01
C ASN A 364 21.50 4.23 -20.75
N TRP A 365 22.59 4.51 -20.05
CA TRP A 365 22.59 5.33 -18.83
C TRP A 365 22.03 6.76 -19.04
N ASN A 366 22.15 7.31 -20.25
CA ASN A 366 21.61 8.62 -20.61
C ASN A 366 20.12 8.59 -20.94
N ALA A 367 19.45 7.46 -20.68
CA ALA A 367 18.05 7.23 -21.01
C ALA A 367 17.73 7.23 -22.51
N ASN A 368 18.73 7.16 -23.38
CA ASN A 368 18.49 7.06 -24.81
C ASN A 368 18.23 5.60 -25.19
N LEU A 369 17.14 5.37 -25.93
CA LEU A 369 16.89 4.08 -26.53
C LEU A 369 18.03 3.76 -27.50
N SER A 370 18.73 2.66 -27.24
CA SER A 370 19.93 2.25 -27.98
C SER A 370 19.71 0.95 -28.75
N TRP A 371 18.84 0.07 -28.25
CA TRP A 371 18.59 -1.24 -28.87
C TRP A 371 17.13 -1.67 -28.75
N ILE A 372 16.65 -2.38 -29.77
CA ILE A 372 15.43 -3.19 -29.72
C ILE A 372 15.84 -4.65 -29.90
N ILE A 373 15.59 -5.48 -28.89
CA ILE A 373 16.02 -6.88 -28.87
C ILE A 373 14.79 -7.77 -29.08
N THR A 374 14.91 -8.70 -30.02
CA THR A 374 13.91 -9.73 -30.32
C THR A 374 14.57 -11.10 -30.32
N PRO A 375 13.81 -12.22 -30.38
CA PRO A 375 14.40 -13.55 -30.55
C PRO A 375 15.28 -13.70 -31.79
N SER A 376 15.11 -12.82 -32.79
CA SER A 376 15.82 -12.89 -34.08
C SER A 376 17.12 -12.08 -34.12
N GLY A 377 17.32 -11.14 -33.21
CA GLY A 377 18.49 -10.26 -33.24
C GLY A 377 18.38 -9.03 -32.35
N ILE A 378 19.40 -8.18 -32.42
CA ILE A 378 19.44 -6.87 -31.77
C ILE A 378 19.41 -5.81 -32.87
N TYR A 379 18.46 -4.90 -32.80
CA TYR A 379 18.17 -3.94 -33.86
C TYR A 379 18.41 -2.51 -33.36
N SER A 380 18.78 -1.63 -34.29
CA SER A 380 18.78 -0.19 -34.04
C SER A 380 17.35 0.31 -33.93
N PRO A 381 17.03 1.35 -33.13
CA PRO A 381 15.68 1.90 -33.02
C PRO A 381 15.07 2.40 -34.35
N VAL A 382 15.92 2.73 -35.33
CA VAL A 382 15.51 3.20 -36.67
C VAL A 382 15.11 2.04 -37.60
N GLU A 383 15.50 0.81 -37.27
CA GLU A 383 15.19 -0.37 -38.06
C GLU A 383 13.82 -0.92 -37.65
N THR A 384 13.01 -1.34 -38.64
CA THR A 384 11.75 -2.03 -38.34
C THR A 384 12.07 -3.40 -37.70
N PRO A 385 11.74 -3.63 -36.42
CA PRO A 385 12.06 -4.89 -35.78
C PRO A 385 11.24 -6.03 -36.43
N PRO A 386 11.80 -7.24 -36.52
CA PRO A 386 11.06 -8.39 -37.02
C PRO A 386 9.89 -8.75 -36.10
N ALA A 387 8.92 -9.50 -36.64
CA ALA A 387 7.69 -9.84 -35.94
C ALA A 387 7.87 -10.78 -34.72
N ALA A 388 9.06 -11.38 -34.53
CA ALA A 388 9.35 -12.26 -33.40
C ALA A 388 9.28 -11.48 -32.07
N ARG A 389 8.63 -12.09 -31.07
CA ARG A 389 8.36 -11.49 -29.75
C ARG A 389 8.70 -12.48 -28.65
N PHE A 390 9.12 -11.95 -27.51
CA PHE A 390 9.16 -12.67 -26.24
C PHE A 390 7.80 -12.57 -25.57
N GLU A 391 7.31 -13.64 -24.96
CA GLU A 391 6.12 -13.53 -24.11
C GLU A 391 6.52 -13.02 -22.73
N LYS A 392 7.61 -13.56 -22.20
CA LYS A 392 8.19 -13.19 -20.90
C LYS A 392 9.70 -13.14 -21.02
N ALA A 393 10.32 -12.27 -20.24
CA ALA A 393 11.76 -12.11 -20.24
C ALA A 393 12.27 -11.64 -18.88
N VAL A 394 13.44 -12.12 -18.49
CA VAL A 394 14.21 -11.63 -17.34
C VAL A 394 15.69 -11.65 -17.70
N VAL A 395 16.41 -10.61 -17.33
CA VAL A 395 17.86 -10.53 -17.50
C VAL A 395 18.49 -10.92 -16.18
N LEU A 396 19.51 -11.76 -16.27
CA LEU A 396 20.25 -12.14 -15.09
C LEU A 396 21.16 -10.97 -14.69
N ASP A 397 20.64 -10.12 -13.81
CA ASP A 397 21.29 -8.91 -13.29
C ASP A 397 22.15 -9.22 -12.04
N SER A 398 23.12 -8.35 -11.79
CA SER A 398 23.96 -8.24 -10.60
C SER A 398 23.26 -8.34 -9.25
N ARG A 399 22.03 -7.82 -9.16
CA ARG A 399 21.24 -7.87 -7.92
C ARG A 399 20.69 -9.26 -7.65
N LEU A 400 20.61 -10.09 -8.68
CA LEU A 400 20.04 -11.43 -8.65
C LEU A 400 21.13 -12.51 -8.51
N THR A 401 22.39 -12.18 -8.80
CA THR A 401 23.56 -13.02 -8.50
C THR A 401 23.96 -12.99 -7.02
N ASN A 402 23.11 -12.43 -6.14
CA ASN A 402 23.31 -12.35 -4.70
C ASN A 402 23.35 -13.76 -4.11
N GLN A 403 24.53 -14.38 -4.21
CA GLN A 403 24.89 -15.58 -3.48
C GLN A 403 24.96 -15.13 -2.03
N SER A 404 24.21 -15.82 -1.18
CA SER A 404 24.09 -15.53 0.25
C SER A 404 25.46 -15.21 0.87
N GLY A 405 25.74 -13.92 1.10
CA GLY A 405 27.00 -13.44 1.72
C GLY A 405 28.02 -12.76 0.79
N HIS A 406 27.86 -12.82 -0.54
CA HIS A 406 28.76 -12.15 -1.48
C HIS A 406 28.17 -10.86 -2.06
N ARG A 407 29.07 -9.97 -2.50
CA ARG A 407 28.70 -8.69 -3.14
C ARG A 407 27.97 -8.96 -4.45
N ALA A 408 26.96 -8.14 -4.77
CA ALA A 408 26.30 -8.15 -6.07
C ALA A 408 27.36 -8.00 -7.19
N LEU A 409 27.40 -8.93 -8.15
CA LEU A 409 28.38 -8.94 -9.23
C LEU A 409 27.73 -8.52 -10.54
N ASN A 410 28.20 -7.43 -11.15
CA ASN A 410 27.80 -7.02 -12.48
C ASN A 410 28.34 -7.99 -13.52
N LEU A 411 27.44 -8.71 -14.21
CA LEU A 411 27.83 -9.50 -15.37
C LEU A 411 28.12 -8.53 -16.52
N VAL A 412 29.38 -8.48 -16.93
CA VAL A 412 29.86 -7.63 -18.02
C VAL A 412 30.13 -8.50 -19.23
N GLY A 413 29.69 -8.05 -20.40
CA GLY A 413 30.09 -8.65 -21.65
C GLY A 413 28.94 -9.23 -22.45
N TYR A 414 28.73 -10.55 -22.34
CA TYR A 414 27.64 -11.26 -23.02
C TYR A 414 26.51 -11.61 -22.05
N PRO A 415 25.64 -10.66 -21.66
CA PRO A 415 24.65 -10.92 -20.63
C PRO A 415 23.65 -11.99 -21.02
N ILE A 416 23.14 -12.66 -19.98
CA ILE A 416 22.20 -13.75 -20.12
C ILE A 416 20.78 -13.22 -19.98
N LEU A 417 19.99 -13.51 -21.00
CA LEU A 417 18.56 -13.24 -21.06
C LEU A 417 17.82 -14.58 -21.00
N ALA A 418 16.99 -14.78 -19.97
CA ALA A 418 15.98 -15.83 -19.99
C ALA A 418 14.70 -15.29 -20.63
N ALA A 419 14.11 -16.07 -21.51
CA ALA A 419 12.77 -15.86 -22.04
C ALA A 419 11.92 -17.12 -21.93
N ASP A 420 10.63 -17.00 -22.19
CA ASP A 420 9.64 -18.10 -22.09
C ASP A 420 10.06 -19.38 -22.84
N ASN A 421 10.81 -19.23 -23.93
CA ASN A 421 11.19 -20.31 -24.82
C ASN A 421 12.68 -20.69 -24.77
N GLY A 422 13.50 -20.11 -23.89
CA GLY A 422 14.93 -20.40 -23.87
C GLY A 422 15.80 -19.43 -23.08
N VAL A 423 17.09 -19.76 -23.02
CA VAL A 423 18.13 -18.88 -22.50
C VAL A 423 19.02 -18.40 -23.64
N TYR A 424 19.25 -17.11 -23.66
CA TYR A 424 19.97 -16.40 -24.71
C TYR A 424 21.16 -15.65 -24.13
N GLN A 425 22.22 -15.51 -24.92
CA GLN A 425 23.28 -14.54 -24.68
C GLN A 425 23.15 -13.39 -25.68
N LEU A 426 23.31 -12.17 -25.17
CA LEU A 426 23.25 -10.96 -25.98
C LEU A 426 24.68 -10.51 -26.35
N ASP A 427 24.94 -10.34 -27.63
CA ASP A 427 26.15 -9.71 -28.15
C ASP A 427 25.78 -8.34 -28.74
N PHE A 428 25.84 -7.30 -27.90
CA PHE A 428 25.54 -5.93 -28.32
C PHE A 428 26.50 -5.40 -29.39
N GLN A 429 27.75 -5.88 -29.41
CA GLN A 429 28.75 -5.44 -30.38
C GLN A 429 28.44 -5.98 -31.78
N LYS A 430 28.16 -7.28 -31.88
CA LYS A 430 27.78 -7.92 -33.15
C LYS A 430 26.31 -7.78 -33.48
N ARG A 431 25.51 -7.22 -32.56
CA ARG A 431 24.05 -7.11 -32.64
C ARG A 431 23.37 -8.47 -32.83
N GLN A 432 23.91 -9.49 -32.17
CA GLN A 432 23.43 -10.86 -32.28
C GLN A 432 22.84 -11.33 -30.96
N ILE A 433 21.79 -12.14 -31.07
CA ILE A 433 21.26 -12.92 -29.96
C ILE A 433 21.55 -14.38 -30.24
N ARG A 434 22.14 -15.09 -29.28
CA ARG A 434 22.46 -16.51 -29.42
C ARG A 434 21.69 -17.30 -28.38
N LYS A 435 20.81 -18.20 -28.84
CA LYS A 435 20.15 -19.16 -27.96
C LYS A 435 21.19 -20.18 -27.49
N ILE A 436 21.47 -20.18 -26.19
CA ILE A 436 22.43 -21.12 -25.58
C ILE A 436 21.73 -22.33 -24.95
N ILE A 437 20.47 -22.19 -24.54
CA ILE A 437 19.65 -23.29 -24.04
C ILE A 437 18.26 -23.21 -24.69
N ASP A 438 17.86 -24.30 -25.33
CA ASP A 438 16.55 -24.47 -25.97
C ASP A 438 15.61 -25.26 -25.07
N ALA A 439 15.15 -24.62 -23.99
CA ALA A 439 14.22 -25.19 -23.03
C ALA A 439 13.28 -24.10 -22.51
N PRO A 440 12.01 -24.42 -22.19
CA PRO A 440 11.14 -23.47 -21.51
C PRO A 440 11.77 -23.03 -20.19
N VAL A 441 11.59 -21.77 -19.83
CA VAL A 441 12.13 -21.17 -18.62
C VAL A 441 10.97 -20.52 -17.88
N ASP A 442 10.80 -20.81 -16.59
CA ASP A 442 9.98 -20.03 -15.67
C ASP A 442 10.86 -19.21 -14.72
N ARG A 443 12.01 -19.79 -14.34
CA ARG A 443 13.02 -19.17 -13.48
C ARG A 443 14.43 -19.51 -13.91
N LEU A 444 15.34 -18.57 -13.69
CA LEU A 444 16.74 -18.69 -14.07
C LEU A 444 17.66 -18.36 -12.88
N ALA A 445 18.75 -19.10 -12.73
CA ALA A 445 19.90 -18.71 -11.91
C ALA A 445 21.23 -19.08 -12.58
N ILE A 446 22.32 -18.47 -12.13
CA ILE A 446 23.68 -18.84 -12.51
C ILE A 446 24.59 -18.93 -11.29
N ALA A 447 25.39 -19.98 -11.24
CA ALA A 447 26.51 -20.17 -10.34
C ALA A 447 27.82 -19.99 -11.14
N LEU A 448 28.50 -18.86 -10.93
CA LEU A 448 29.80 -18.53 -11.54
C LEU A 448 31.00 -19.28 -10.91
N PRO A 449 31.96 -19.81 -11.65
CA PRO A 449 33.02 -20.69 -11.11
C PRO A 449 33.75 -20.18 -9.85
N ASP A 450 34.20 -21.12 -9.01
CA ASP A 450 34.98 -20.85 -7.79
C ASP A 450 36.47 -21.19 -7.99
N GLU A 451 37.29 -21.22 -6.92
CA GLU A 451 38.72 -21.52 -7.07
C GLU A 451 39.00 -22.97 -7.44
N ASN A 452 38.14 -23.88 -7.01
CA ASN A 452 38.30 -25.32 -7.19
C ASN A 452 37.80 -25.78 -8.56
N ASP A 453 36.85 -25.05 -9.12
CA ASP A 453 36.22 -25.36 -10.39
C ASP A 453 36.18 -24.13 -11.29
N ARG A 454 37.29 -23.87 -11.99
CA ARG A 454 37.44 -22.73 -12.91
C ARG A 454 36.90 -22.98 -14.31
N ASN A 455 36.45 -24.19 -14.60
CA ASN A 455 36.19 -24.60 -15.97
C ASN A 455 34.72 -24.43 -16.38
N HIS A 456 33.79 -24.40 -15.42
CA HIS A 456 32.37 -24.28 -15.74
C HIS A 456 31.60 -23.39 -14.76
N ALA A 457 30.66 -22.61 -15.32
CA ALA A 457 29.55 -22.04 -14.57
C ALA A 457 28.38 -23.01 -14.60
N ASN A 458 27.46 -22.94 -13.64
CA ASN A 458 26.25 -23.75 -13.62
C ASN A 458 25.02 -22.86 -13.83
N ILE A 459 24.33 -23.03 -14.95
CA ILE A 459 23.07 -22.36 -15.25
C ILE A 459 21.93 -23.27 -14.80
N TRP A 460 21.02 -22.74 -13.99
CA TRP A 460 19.88 -23.46 -13.46
C TRP A 460 18.60 -22.91 -14.06
N ILE A 461 17.79 -23.80 -14.65
CA ILE A 461 16.50 -23.45 -15.25
C ILE A 461 15.41 -24.24 -14.56
N GLN A 462 14.42 -23.53 -14.02
CA GLN A 462 13.18 -24.15 -13.58
C GLN A 462 12.11 -24.00 -14.67
N SER A 463 11.43 -25.09 -15.03
CA SER A 463 10.23 -25.11 -15.86
C SER A 463 9.20 -26.06 -15.27
N GLY A 464 8.08 -25.51 -14.78
CA GLY A 464 7.08 -26.20 -13.99
C GLY A 464 7.71 -26.85 -12.75
N ASN A 465 7.62 -28.17 -12.70
CA ASN A 465 8.18 -29.03 -11.65
C ASN A 465 9.55 -29.61 -12.00
N ARG A 466 10.20 -29.13 -13.07
CA ARG A 466 11.53 -29.61 -13.50
C ARG A 466 12.55 -28.51 -13.26
N LEU A 467 13.64 -28.84 -12.58
CA LEU A 467 14.80 -28.00 -12.40
C LEU A 467 15.97 -28.66 -13.11
N THR A 468 16.55 -28.01 -14.10
CA THR A 468 17.65 -28.56 -14.90
C THR A 468 18.91 -27.75 -14.68
N SER A 469 20.04 -28.42 -14.44
CA SER A 469 21.36 -27.79 -14.41
C SER A 469 22.07 -27.97 -15.74
N PHE A 470 22.74 -26.91 -16.18
CA PHE A 470 23.56 -26.89 -17.37
C PHE A 470 24.96 -26.41 -16.98
N ALA A 471 25.98 -27.20 -17.28
CA ALA A 471 27.36 -26.74 -17.23
C ALA A 471 27.57 -25.80 -18.41
N ALA A 472 28.06 -24.60 -18.13
CA ALA A 472 28.35 -23.57 -19.08
C ALA A 472 29.86 -23.33 -19.11
N THR A 473 30.48 -23.65 -20.24
CA THR A 473 31.93 -23.46 -20.45
C THR A 473 32.16 -22.31 -21.42
N SER A 474 33.31 -21.65 -21.34
CA SER A 474 33.69 -20.66 -22.35
C SER A 474 33.82 -21.33 -23.72
N THR A 475 33.32 -20.68 -24.78
CA THR A 475 33.59 -21.10 -26.17
C THR A 475 34.96 -20.64 -26.65
N THR A 476 35.65 -19.81 -25.89
CA THR A 476 37.06 -19.45 -26.13
C THR A 476 37.96 -20.39 -25.35
N ASP A 477 39.22 -20.54 -25.76
CA ASP A 477 40.21 -21.37 -25.06
C ASP A 477 40.59 -20.82 -23.66
N GLN A 478 39.99 -19.70 -23.23
CA GLN A 478 40.20 -19.12 -21.90
C GLN A 478 39.19 -19.71 -20.91
N PRO A 479 39.66 -20.28 -19.78
CA PRO A 479 38.77 -20.75 -18.71
C PRO A 479 38.00 -19.57 -18.12
N LEU A 480 36.91 -19.87 -17.41
CA LEU A 480 36.14 -18.86 -16.72
C LEU A 480 36.89 -18.38 -15.47
N ASP A 481 36.81 -17.08 -15.19
CA ASP A 481 37.46 -16.52 -14.01
C ASP A 481 36.74 -16.94 -12.72
N SER A 482 37.51 -17.13 -11.65
CA SER A 482 36.91 -17.42 -10.34
C SER A 482 36.26 -16.18 -9.75
N ILE A 483 35.10 -16.32 -9.09
CA ILE A 483 34.49 -15.19 -8.35
C ILE A 483 35.38 -14.62 -7.24
N SER A 484 36.35 -15.40 -6.74
CA SER A 484 37.32 -14.95 -5.74
C SER A 484 38.49 -14.17 -6.36
N ASP A 485 38.56 -14.08 -7.69
CA ASP A 485 39.60 -13.33 -8.37
C ASP A 485 39.65 -11.90 -7.81
N ARG A 486 40.86 -11.46 -7.49
CA ARG A 486 41.10 -10.17 -6.84
C ARG A 486 40.51 -9.01 -7.64
N VAL A 487 40.57 -9.07 -8.97
CA VAL A 487 40.04 -8.02 -9.86
C VAL A 487 38.52 -8.03 -9.83
N ILE A 488 37.89 -9.20 -9.90
CA ILE A 488 36.42 -9.33 -9.85
C ILE A 488 35.90 -8.87 -8.49
N ASN A 489 36.53 -9.27 -7.40
CA ASN A 489 36.15 -8.84 -6.05
C ASN A 489 36.35 -7.32 -5.83
N ALA A 490 37.40 -6.75 -6.42
CA ALA A 490 37.67 -5.31 -6.33
C ALA A 490 36.72 -4.46 -7.20
N THR A 491 36.38 -4.93 -8.40
CA THR A 491 35.56 -4.20 -9.38
C THR A 491 34.07 -4.53 -9.32
N GLN A 492 33.70 -5.60 -8.60
CA GLN A 492 32.35 -6.16 -8.58
C GLN A 492 31.80 -6.45 -9.98
N SER A 493 32.69 -6.76 -10.93
CA SER A 493 32.36 -6.96 -12.33
C SER A 493 32.94 -8.28 -12.79
N TYR A 494 32.08 -9.16 -13.29
CA TYR A 494 32.46 -10.48 -13.78
C TYR A 494 32.38 -10.48 -15.32
N PRO A 495 33.50 -10.63 -16.04
CA PRO A 495 33.50 -10.72 -17.49
C PRO A 495 32.92 -12.07 -17.92
N LEU A 496 31.75 -12.06 -18.52
CA LEU A 496 31.06 -13.26 -18.98
C LEU A 496 31.37 -13.48 -20.47
N PRO A 497 32.12 -14.53 -20.85
CA PRO A 497 32.41 -14.83 -22.25
C PRO A 497 31.21 -15.48 -22.95
N ASN A 498 31.37 -15.76 -24.24
CA ASN A 498 30.44 -16.63 -24.95
C ASN A 498 30.46 -18.03 -24.31
N LEU A 499 29.29 -18.54 -23.95
CA LEU A 499 29.14 -19.83 -23.28
C LEU A 499 28.63 -20.91 -24.23
N ALA A 500 29.21 -22.11 -24.18
CA ALA A 500 28.55 -23.33 -24.62
C ALA A 500 27.89 -23.96 -23.40
N THR A 501 26.73 -24.59 -23.57
CA THR A 501 26.05 -25.26 -22.46
C THR A 501 25.83 -26.73 -22.75
N GLU A 502 26.00 -27.54 -21.73
CA GLU A 502 25.71 -28.97 -21.74
C GLU A 502 24.82 -29.29 -20.55
N LYS A 503 23.75 -30.06 -20.79
CA LYS A 503 22.85 -30.49 -19.73
C LYS A 503 23.58 -31.48 -18.82
N VAL A 504 23.67 -31.17 -17.53
CA VAL A 504 24.36 -32.00 -16.54
C VAL A 504 23.37 -32.89 -15.81
N ALA A 505 22.39 -32.29 -15.14
CA ALA A 505 21.43 -33.01 -14.32
C ALA A 505 20.03 -32.42 -14.42
N GLU A 506 19.04 -33.24 -14.07
CA GLU A 506 17.64 -32.83 -13.98
C GLU A 506 17.01 -33.35 -12.68
N TYR A 507 16.31 -32.45 -12.02
CA TYR A 507 15.67 -32.65 -10.73
C TYR A 507 14.18 -32.40 -10.87
N ARG A 508 13.37 -33.20 -10.17
CA ARG A 508 11.93 -32.91 -10.04
C ARG A 508 11.69 -32.15 -8.74
N VAL A 509 11.32 -30.88 -8.87
CA VAL A 509 11.06 -29.99 -7.75
C VAL A 509 9.57 -29.72 -7.61
N PRO A 510 9.04 -29.48 -6.39
CA PRO A 510 7.67 -29.03 -6.22
C PRO A 510 7.38 -27.78 -7.06
N SER A 511 6.23 -27.74 -7.73
CA SER A 511 5.79 -26.54 -8.43
C SER A 511 5.70 -25.38 -7.45
N GLN A 512 6.27 -24.24 -7.81
CA GLN A 512 6.26 -23.07 -6.94
C GLN A 512 5.16 -22.09 -7.34
N ASP A 513 4.46 -21.55 -6.34
CA ASP A 513 3.50 -20.48 -6.53
C ASP A 513 4.24 -19.17 -6.85
N GLY A 514 4.44 -18.91 -8.14
CA GLY A 514 4.68 -17.63 -8.85
C GLY A 514 5.69 -16.60 -8.32
N ARG A 515 5.66 -16.23 -7.04
CA ARG A 515 6.18 -14.93 -6.57
C ARG A 515 7.38 -14.99 -5.63
N GLY A 516 7.69 -16.15 -5.07
CA GLY A 516 8.83 -16.29 -4.15
C GLY A 516 10.15 -16.57 -4.86
N TYR A 517 11.24 -15.97 -4.39
CA TYR A 517 12.59 -16.42 -4.73
C TYR A 517 12.83 -17.82 -4.15
N ALA A 518 13.53 -18.65 -4.92
CA ALA A 518 14.01 -19.93 -4.42
C ALA A 518 15.53 -19.96 -4.48
N LEU A 519 16.16 -20.38 -3.40
CA LEU A 519 17.58 -20.54 -3.28
C LEU A 519 17.94 -22.00 -3.55
N ILE A 520 18.85 -22.27 -4.49
CA ILE A 520 19.38 -23.62 -4.75
C ILE A 520 20.78 -23.69 -4.17
N THR A 521 21.06 -24.74 -3.41
CA THR A 521 22.39 -25.05 -2.87
C THR A 521 22.78 -26.47 -3.31
N PRO A 522 23.64 -26.65 -4.32
CA PRO A 522 24.22 -27.96 -4.62
C PRO A 522 25.13 -28.41 -3.46
N ILE A 523 25.06 -29.69 -3.09
CA ILE A 523 25.88 -30.27 -2.00
C ILE A 523 26.83 -31.32 -2.57
N GLU A 524 26.28 -32.28 -3.30
CA GLU A 524 27.00 -33.36 -3.96
C GLU A 524 26.68 -33.35 -5.45
N SER A 525 27.33 -34.22 -6.25
CA SER A 525 27.11 -34.28 -7.70
C SER A 525 25.64 -34.48 -8.09
N ASP A 526 24.88 -35.19 -7.24
CA ASP A 526 23.51 -35.61 -7.54
C ASP A 526 22.46 -35.08 -6.55
N GLN A 527 22.82 -34.18 -5.64
CA GLN A 527 21.89 -33.65 -4.63
C GLN A 527 21.85 -32.13 -4.59
N ILE A 528 20.63 -31.59 -4.50
CA ILE A 528 20.41 -30.16 -4.27
C ILE A 528 19.51 -29.92 -3.07
N ILE A 529 19.77 -28.82 -2.38
CA ILE A 529 18.82 -28.20 -1.46
C ILE A 529 18.13 -27.04 -2.16
N MET A 530 16.81 -27.07 -2.20
CA MET A 530 15.98 -25.95 -2.60
C MET A 530 15.35 -25.33 -1.35
N SER A 531 15.68 -24.06 -1.07
CA SER A 531 15.08 -23.29 0.02
C SER A 531 14.21 -22.18 -0.54
N GLN A 532 12.93 -22.15 -0.18
CA GLN A 532 11.98 -21.11 -0.58
C GLN A 532 11.53 -20.34 0.66
N SER A 533 11.71 -19.02 0.67
CA SER A 533 11.18 -18.18 1.74
C SER A 533 9.65 -18.26 1.70
N ILE A 534 9.04 -18.74 2.78
CA ILE A 534 7.59 -18.67 2.93
C ILE A 534 7.21 -17.30 3.50
N ASP A 535 7.98 -16.85 4.48
CA ASP A 535 7.92 -15.51 5.06
C ASP A 535 9.33 -15.04 5.48
N GLY A 536 9.43 -13.98 6.28
CA GLY A 536 10.72 -13.43 6.72
C GLY A 536 11.49 -14.27 7.74
N ILE A 537 10.97 -15.42 8.18
CA ILE A 537 11.54 -16.25 9.24
C ILE A 537 11.45 -17.76 8.96
N ARG A 538 10.63 -18.19 8.00
CA ARG A 538 10.43 -19.61 7.70
C ARG A 538 10.72 -19.85 6.24
N SER A 539 11.45 -20.93 6.02
CA SER A 539 11.85 -21.37 4.70
C SER A 539 11.44 -22.82 4.52
N ARG A 540 10.76 -23.09 3.40
CA ARG A 540 10.52 -24.45 2.94
C ARG A 540 11.81 -24.97 2.33
N VAL A 541 12.39 -25.99 2.92
CA VAL A 541 13.65 -26.59 2.48
C VAL A 541 13.36 -28.00 1.99
N SER A 542 13.65 -28.23 0.72
CA SER A 542 13.49 -29.52 0.05
C SER A 542 14.86 -30.04 -0.36
N VAL A 543 15.21 -31.24 0.10
CA VAL A 543 16.37 -31.99 -0.44
C VAL A 543 15.85 -32.82 -1.61
N VAL A 544 16.50 -32.68 -2.77
CA VAL A 544 16.08 -33.32 -4.02
C VAL A 544 17.28 -34.03 -4.64
N ASP A 545 17.12 -35.32 -4.89
CA ASP A 545 18.10 -36.14 -5.61
C ASP A 545 17.85 -36.08 -7.12
N ALA A 546 18.92 -36.09 -7.91
CA ALA A 546 18.86 -36.15 -9.36
C ALA A 546 18.12 -37.42 -9.80
N GLY A 547 17.12 -37.27 -10.68
CA GLY A 547 16.33 -38.39 -11.19
C GLY A 547 15.31 -39.02 -10.22
N SER A 548 15.28 -38.63 -8.94
CA SER A 548 14.28 -39.10 -7.98
C SER A 548 12.99 -38.27 -8.04
N GLU A 549 11.84 -38.94 -7.88
CA GLU A 549 10.57 -38.24 -7.63
C GLU A 549 10.37 -37.89 -6.16
N ALA A 550 11.11 -38.55 -5.26
CA ALA A 550 11.02 -38.29 -3.84
C ALA A 550 11.81 -37.03 -3.48
N SER A 551 11.14 -36.07 -2.86
CA SER A 551 11.79 -34.94 -2.20
C SER A 551 11.47 -34.98 -0.71
N THR A 552 12.51 -34.81 0.12
CA THR A 552 12.28 -34.64 1.55
C THR A 552 11.99 -33.18 1.80
N MET A 553 10.72 -32.84 1.99
CA MET A 553 10.30 -31.48 2.31
C MET A 553 10.32 -31.27 3.83
N SER A 554 10.91 -30.15 4.23
CA SER A 554 10.96 -29.68 5.60
C SER A 554 10.66 -28.19 5.67
N ILE A 555 10.18 -27.72 6.81
CA ILE A 555 10.04 -26.30 7.10
C ILE A 555 11.07 -25.96 8.17
N LEU A 556 12.01 -25.08 7.83
CA LEU A 556 12.99 -24.55 8.77
C LEU A 556 12.55 -23.17 9.22
N SER A 557 12.66 -22.92 10.53
CA SER A 557 12.39 -21.61 11.13
C SER A 557 13.70 -21.02 11.62
N ILE A 558 13.93 -19.74 11.32
CA ILE A 558 15.00 -18.91 11.86
C ILE A 558 14.43 -17.87 12.83
N THR A 559 15.30 -17.32 13.66
CA THR A 559 14.96 -16.26 14.60
C THR A 559 14.56 -15.00 13.83
N PRO A 560 13.49 -14.30 14.22
CA PRO A 560 13.16 -13.00 13.65
C PRO A 560 14.31 -12.00 13.78
N SER A 561 14.67 -11.33 12.67
CA SER A 561 15.64 -10.23 12.68
C SER A 561 15.22 -9.10 13.60
N SER A 562 16.16 -8.32 14.14
CA SER A 562 15.84 -7.24 15.08
C SER A 562 14.90 -6.17 14.48
N ASN A 563 14.82 -6.08 13.15
CA ASN A 563 13.88 -5.21 12.44
C ASN A 563 12.42 -5.69 12.49
N SER A 564 12.16 -6.98 12.68
CA SER A 564 10.79 -7.51 12.82
C SER A 564 10.09 -6.99 14.08
N TYR A 565 10.85 -6.63 15.12
CA TYR A 565 10.31 -5.97 16.31
C TYR A 565 9.75 -4.56 16.03
N ARG A 566 10.05 -3.92 14.88
CA ARG A 566 9.46 -2.62 14.53
C ARG A 566 7.94 -2.68 14.48
N PHE A 567 7.41 -3.75 13.88
CA PHE A 567 5.97 -3.96 13.74
C PHE A 567 5.26 -4.00 15.10
N SER A 568 5.83 -4.71 16.09
CA SER A 568 5.25 -4.77 17.45
C SER A 568 5.15 -3.40 18.14
N ARG A 569 6.07 -2.48 17.87
CA ARG A 569 6.09 -1.15 18.51
C ARG A 569 5.09 -0.20 17.87
N GLU A 570 5.01 -0.18 16.53
CA GLU A 570 3.99 0.60 15.81
C GLU A 570 2.58 0.16 16.20
N MET A 571 2.42 -1.14 16.49
CA MET A 571 1.15 -1.72 16.86
C MET A 571 0.58 -1.23 18.22
N ILE A 572 1.40 -0.64 19.11
CA ILE A 572 0.96 -0.04 20.39
C ILE A 572 -0.02 1.10 20.16
N GLY A 573 0.10 1.80 19.02
CA GLY A 573 -0.77 2.92 18.69
C GLY A 573 -2.18 2.52 18.30
N PHE A 574 -2.42 1.24 17.99
CA PHE A 574 -3.74 0.78 17.55
C PHE A 574 -4.65 0.46 18.72
N PRO A 575 -5.93 0.83 18.64
CA PRO A 575 -6.89 0.47 19.66
C PRO A 575 -7.10 -1.06 19.78
N PRO A 576 -7.41 -1.57 21.00
CA PRO A 576 -7.50 -3.01 21.30
C PRO A 576 -8.45 -3.82 20.39
N GLY A 577 -9.54 -3.21 19.95
CA GLY A 577 -10.55 -3.83 19.10
C GLY A 577 -10.06 -4.01 17.65
N LEU A 578 -9.17 -3.13 17.17
CA LEU A 578 -8.53 -3.36 15.87
C LEU A 578 -7.60 -4.56 15.93
N TRP A 579 -6.92 -4.79 17.06
CA TRP A 579 -6.16 -6.03 17.27
C TRP A 579 -7.05 -7.27 17.19
N LEU A 580 -8.23 -7.26 17.82
CA LEU A 580 -9.17 -8.38 17.74
C LEU A 580 -9.64 -8.72 16.31
N VAL A 581 -9.49 -7.80 15.36
CA VAL A 581 -9.83 -8.02 13.94
C VAL A 581 -8.58 -8.32 13.11
N MET A 582 -7.53 -7.50 13.27
CA MET A 582 -6.28 -7.63 12.53
C MET A 582 -5.57 -8.93 12.84
N VAL A 583 -5.62 -9.39 14.10
CA VAL A 583 -5.02 -10.66 14.51
C VAL A 583 -5.68 -11.83 13.78
N PRO A 584 -6.99 -12.09 13.92
CA PRO A 584 -7.63 -13.18 13.17
C PRO A 584 -7.52 -12.99 11.66
N ALA A 585 -7.62 -11.77 11.14
CA ALA A 585 -7.45 -11.52 9.72
C ALA A 585 -6.04 -11.90 9.24
N SER A 586 -5.00 -11.54 9.99
CA SER A 586 -3.62 -11.94 9.71
C SER A 586 -3.43 -13.46 9.87
N MET A 587 -4.09 -14.09 10.85
CA MET A 587 -4.10 -15.56 11.00
C MET A 587 -4.77 -16.25 9.82
N LEU A 588 -5.82 -15.66 9.23
CA LEU A 588 -6.51 -16.24 8.08
C LEU A 588 -5.73 -16.01 6.77
N MET A 589 -5.10 -14.84 6.62
CA MET A 589 -4.39 -14.46 5.40
C MET A 589 -2.96 -14.99 5.36
N ALA A 590 -2.34 -15.19 6.52
CA ALA A 590 -0.98 -15.66 6.69
C ALA A 590 -0.85 -16.40 8.04
N PRO A 591 -1.52 -17.56 8.20
CA PRO A 591 -1.51 -18.34 9.45
C PRO A 591 -0.09 -18.62 9.93
N GLU A 592 0.81 -18.70 8.97
CA GLU A 592 2.16 -19.07 9.18
C GLU A 592 3.05 -17.92 9.75
N ILE A 593 2.78 -16.67 9.38
CA ILE A 593 3.44 -15.48 9.96
C ILE A 593 3.01 -15.30 11.43
N TRP A 594 1.80 -15.75 11.75
CA TRP A 594 1.18 -15.54 13.03
C TRP A 594 1.90 -16.24 14.18
N GLU A 595 2.35 -17.48 14.04
CA GLU A 595 3.00 -18.21 15.14
C GLU A 595 4.21 -17.47 15.71
N ALA A 596 5.01 -16.87 14.83
CA ALA A 596 6.16 -16.10 15.28
C ALA A 596 5.82 -14.71 15.80
N GLN A 597 4.82 -14.04 15.22
CA GLN A 597 4.31 -12.80 15.82
C GLN A 597 3.70 -13.08 17.19
N PHE A 598 3.01 -14.21 17.36
CA PHE A 598 2.43 -14.65 18.61
C PHE A 598 3.50 -14.92 19.67
N ASN A 599 4.57 -15.63 19.32
CA ASN A 599 5.71 -15.83 20.22
C ASN A 599 6.38 -14.51 20.62
N ALA A 600 6.52 -13.57 19.67
CA ALA A 600 7.00 -12.23 19.97
C ALA A 600 6.07 -11.48 20.93
N ILE A 601 4.75 -11.54 20.71
CA ILE A 601 3.73 -10.95 21.59
C ILE A 601 3.75 -11.60 22.98
N GLN A 602 3.88 -12.93 23.07
CA GLN A 602 3.92 -13.68 24.32
C GLN A 602 5.12 -13.26 25.19
N SER A 603 6.27 -12.99 24.56
CA SER A 603 7.44 -12.44 25.26
C SER A 603 7.22 -11.00 25.79
N GLN A 604 6.14 -10.35 25.38
CA GLN A 604 5.82 -8.96 25.69
C GLN A 604 4.48 -8.83 26.44
N PHE A 605 4.30 -9.62 27.50
CA PHE A 605 3.10 -9.61 28.36
C PHE A 605 2.68 -8.21 28.86
N HIS A 606 3.63 -7.28 28.99
CA HIS A 606 3.35 -5.88 29.33
C HIS A 606 2.42 -5.18 28.33
N TYR A 607 2.41 -5.56 27.04
CA TYR A 607 1.45 -5.02 26.07
C TYR A 607 0.03 -5.47 26.35
N VAL A 608 -0.18 -6.74 26.72
CA VAL A 608 -1.50 -7.24 27.10
C VAL A 608 -2.04 -6.46 28.29
N ILE A 609 -1.22 -6.24 29.32
CA ILE A 609 -1.59 -5.41 30.48
C ILE A 609 -1.94 -3.99 30.03
N PHE A 610 -1.09 -3.37 29.21
CA PHE A 610 -1.34 -2.01 28.71
C PHE A 610 -2.65 -1.91 27.92
N PHE A 611 -2.94 -2.88 27.05
CA PHE A 611 -4.20 -2.92 26.29
C PHE A 611 -5.42 -3.09 27.20
N LEU A 612 -5.36 -3.97 28.19
CA LEU A 612 -6.45 -4.16 29.15
C LEU A 612 -6.70 -2.89 29.98
N LEU A 613 -5.63 -2.23 30.44
CA LEU A 613 -5.73 -0.96 31.15
C LEU A 613 -6.29 0.14 30.25
N HIS A 614 -5.86 0.21 28.98
CA HIS A 614 -6.36 1.17 28.00
C HIS A 614 -7.84 0.96 27.71
N SER A 615 -8.28 -0.28 27.46
CA SER A 615 -9.68 -0.67 27.29
C SER A 615 -10.53 -0.30 28.50
N LEU A 616 -10.10 -0.67 29.71
CA LEU A 616 -10.84 -0.40 30.93
C LEU A 616 -10.97 1.10 31.19
N LEU A 617 -9.87 1.84 31.06
CA LEU A 617 -9.86 3.29 31.24
C LEU A 617 -10.78 3.97 30.22
N ALA A 618 -10.70 3.59 28.94
CA ALA A 618 -11.57 4.12 27.90
C ALA A 618 -13.05 3.82 28.16
N ALA A 619 -13.40 2.61 28.59
CA ALA A 619 -14.77 2.25 28.94
C ALA A 619 -15.31 3.08 30.13
N VAL A 620 -14.53 3.22 31.20
CA VAL A 620 -14.92 4.04 32.36
C VAL A 620 -15.14 5.51 31.95
N LEU A 621 -14.20 6.09 31.21
CA LEU A 621 -14.31 7.47 30.74
C LEU A 621 -15.49 7.66 29.78
N ALA A 622 -15.77 6.71 28.90
CA ALA A 622 -16.91 6.75 27.99
C ALA A 622 -18.24 6.75 28.75
N ASN A 623 -18.39 5.87 29.75
CA ASN A 623 -19.59 5.81 30.58
C ASN A 623 -19.81 7.14 31.33
N LEU A 624 -18.75 7.75 31.88
CA LEU A 624 -18.81 9.05 32.54
C LEU A 624 -19.19 10.18 31.55
N LEU A 625 -18.57 10.21 30.37
CA LEU A 625 -18.88 11.20 29.33
C LEU A 625 -20.32 11.09 28.83
N CYS A 626 -20.81 9.88 28.55
CA CYS A 626 -22.18 9.64 28.13
C CYS A 626 -23.19 10.02 29.23
N ARG A 627 -22.88 9.72 30.51
CA ARG A 627 -23.71 10.15 31.65
C ARG A 627 -23.79 11.68 31.73
N ASN A 628 -22.66 12.37 31.58
CA ASN A 628 -22.60 13.85 31.61
C ASN A 628 -23.29 14.52 30.41
N ARG A 629 -23.61 13.75 29.37
CA ARG A 629 -24.32 14.20 28.15
C ARG A 629 -25.75 13.68 28.08
N TYR A 630 -26.27 13.09 29.16
CA TYR A 630 -27.65 12.57 29.24
C TYR A 630 -28.00 11.57 28.13
N VAL A 631 -27.01 10.81 27.66
CA VAL A 631 -27.21 9.74 26.67
C VAL A 631 -28.03 8.62 27.32
N GLY A 632 -29.07 8.13 26.63
CA GLY A 632 -29.95 7.07 27.12
C GLY A 632 -29.19 5.79 27.51
N ARG A 633 -29.72 5.00 28.46
CA ARG A 633 -29.03 3.86 29.06
C ARG A 633 -28.51 2.85 28.04
N GLY A 634 -29.32 2.49 27.04
CA GLY A 634 -28.91 1.55 25.97
C GLY A 634 -27.75 2.08 25.15
N ALA A 635 -27.84 3.32 24.65
CA ALA A 635 -26.77 3.96 23.89
C ALA A 635 -25.50 4.16 24.74
N ARG A 636 -25.63 4.48 26.04
CA ARG A 636 -24.50 4.58 26.97
C ARG A 636 -23.76 3.25 27.11
N ILE A 637 -24.49 2.13 27.24
CA ILE A 637 -23.88 0.78 27.30
C ILE A 637 -23.14 0.51 25.98
N ALA A 638 -23.78 0.77 24.83
CA ALA A 638 -23.17 0.57 23.52
C ALA A 638 -21.87 1.38 23.36
N TRP A 639 -21.86 2.67 23.73
CA TRP A 639 -20.65 3.51 23.68
C TRP A 639 -19.57 3.06 24.66
N THR A 640 -19.95 2.54 25.82
CA THR A 640 -19.00 2.00 26.82
C THR A 640 -18.31 0.75 26.28
N LEU A 641 -19.08 -0.18 25.69
CA LEU A 641 -18.54 -1.38 25.05
C LEU A 641 -17.66 -1.02 23.84
N ALA A 642 -18.13 -0.10 22.99
CA ALA A 642 -17.37 0.39 21.85
C ALA A 642 -16.05 1.04 22.30
N ALA A 643 -16.03 1.81 23.39
CA ALA A 643 -14.82 2.42 23.93
C ALA A 643 -13.87 1.39 24.57
N GLY A 644 -14.40 0.34 25.19
CA GLY A 644 -13.59 -0.78 25.64
C GLY A 644 -12.85 -1.47 24.49
N LEU A 645 -13.51 -1.62 23.33
CA LEU A 645 -12.92 -2.19 22.12
C LEU A 645 -12.00 -1.17 21.45
N LEU A 646 -12.52 -0.03 20.99
CA LEU A 646 -11.81 0.92 20.14
C LEU A 646 -11.01 1.98 20.94
N GLY A 647 -10.86 1.80 22.24
CA GLY A 647 -10.03 2.63 23.12
C GLY A 647 -10.45 4.09 23.20
N VAL A 648 -9.47 4.96 23.48
CA VAL A 648 -9.68 6.42 23.68
C VAL A 648 -10.25 7.14 22.46
N ALA A 649 -10.15 6.56 21.26
CA ALA A 649 -10.76 7.09 20.05
C ALA A 649 -12.28 7.27 20.20
N MET A 650 -12.96 6.38 20.94
CA MET A 650 -14.40 6.51 21.15
C MET A 650 -14.78 7.67 22.04
N LEU A 651 -13.88 8.13 22.93
CA LEU A 651 -14.14 9.33 23.74
C LEU A 651 -14.29 10.54 22.82
N LEU A 652 -13.42 10.63 21.82
CA LEU A 652 -13.50 11.67 20.80
C LEU A 652 -14.79 11.53 19.98
N ALA A 653 -15.15 10.32 19.57
CA ALA A 653 -16.40 10.06 18.84
C ALA A 653 -17.66 10.43 19.64
N ILE A 654 -17.70 10.13 20.96
CA ILE A 654 -18.80 10.50 21.85
C ILE A 654 -18.94 12.02 21.95
N VAL A 655 -17.83 12.74 22.16
CA VAL A 655 -17.82 14.20 22.20
C VAL A 655 -18.29 14.79 20.87
N ALA A 656 -17.96 14.13 19.77
CA ALA A 656 -18.35 14.54 18.44
C ALA A 656 -19.85 14.31 18.17
N CYS A 657 -20.38 13.14 18.55
CA CYS A 657 -21.76 12.76 18.24
C CYS A 657 -22.77 13.43 19.18
N HIS A 658 -22.43 13.56 20.47
CA HIS A 658 -23.35 14.03 21.49
C HIS A 658 -22.93 15.41 21.96
N THR A 659 -23.70 16.43 21.59
CA THR A 659 -23.49 17.79 22.08
C THR A 659 -23.73 17.84 23.59
N LYS A 660 -23.07 18.79 24.27
CA LYS A 660 -23.30 18.96 25.71
C LYS A 660 -24.63 19.71 25.83
N PRO A 661 -25.65 19.17 26.49
CA PRO A 661 -26.92 19.87 26.61
C PRO A 661 -26.68 21.21 27.29
N LEU A 662 -27.38 22.24 26.80
CA LEU A 662 -27.44 23.52 27.49
C LEU A 662 -28.34 23.33 28.69
N LEU A 663 -27.83 23.72 29.85
CA LEU A 663 -28.54 23.60 31.11
C LEU A 663 -28.77 25.00 31.68
N GLU A 664 -29.98 25.26 32.13
CA GLU A 664 -30.36 26.47 32.84
C GLU A 664 -30.99 26.11 34.19
N VAL A 665 -31.06 27.06 35.12
CA VAL A 665 -31.69 26.82 36.42
C VAL A 665 -33.20 26.90 36.26
N CYS A 666 -33.91 25.81 36.58
CA CYS A 666 -35.36 25.79 36.56
C CYS A 666 -35.92 26.77 37.62
N PRO A 667 -36.79 27.72 37.26
CA PRO A 667 -37.34 28.68 38.22
C PRO A 667 -38.23 28.01 39.29
N ALA A 668 -38.84 26.86 38.97
CA ALA A 668 -39.73 26.17 39.89
C ALA A 668 -39.00 25.32 40.96
N CYS A 669 -37.92 24.63 40.59
CA CYS A 669 -37.23 23.71 41.50
C CYS A 669 -35.75 24.05 41.78
N ALA A 670 -35.23 25.13 41.20
CA ALA A 670 -33.83 25.56 41.29
C ALA A 670 -32.76 24.55 40.82
N LYS A 671 -33.16 23.41 40.24
CA LYS A 671 -32.23 22.43 39.64
C LYS A 671 -31.92 22.81 38.19
N LYS A 672 -30.73 22.42 37.72
CA LYS A 672 -30.34 22.59 36.33
C LYS A 672 -31.19 21.69 35.44
N ARG A 673 -32.03 22.29 34.58
CA ARG A 673 -32.86 21.63 33.57
C ARG A 673 -32.29 21.82 32.17
N ARG A 674 -32.65 20.94 31.26
CA ARG A 674 -32.29 21.03 29.85
C ARG A 674 -33.08 22.12 29.13
N VAL A 675 -32.39 22.90 28.30
CA VAL A 675 -33.01 23.96 27.47
C VAL A 675 -33.82 23.36 26.31
N ASP A 676 -33.50 22.12 25.91
CA ASP A 676 -34.09 21.42 24.77
C ASP A 676 -35.24 20.47 25.13
N CYS A 677 -35.78 20.54 26.34
CA CYS A 677 -36.95 19.78 26.77
C CYS A 677 -38.10 20.75 27.10
N ASP A 678 -39.33 20.44 26.67
CA ASP A 678 -40.50 21.30 26.90
C ASP A 678 -40.83 21.46 28.39
N ASP A 679 -40.56 20.43 29.18
CA ASP A 679 -40.76 20.41 30.62
C ASP A 679 -39.44 20.12 31.35
N CYS A 680 -39.33 20.61 32.59
CA CYS A 680 -38.20 20.30 33.45
C CYS A 680 -38.15 18.81 33.78
N GLU A 681 -37.03 18.13 33.48
CA GLU A 681 -36.88 16.70 33.76
C GLU A 681 -36.90 16.32 35.26
N HIS A 682 -36.84 17.32 36.16
CA HIS A 682 -36.85 17.11 37.61
C HIS A 682 -38.22 17.32 38.27
N CYS A 683 -39.01 18.28 37.78
CA CYS A 683 -40.29 18.66 38.40
C CYS A 683 -41.47 18.76 37.41
N ALA A 684 -41.25 18.45 36.13
CA ALA A 684 -42.23 18.56 35.05
C ALA A 684 -42.83 19.96 34.86
N ALA A 685 -42.20 21.02 35.39
CA ALA A 685 -42.66 22.39 35.17
C ALA A 685 -42.35 22.82 33.72
N PRO A 686 -43.34 23.38 32.98
CA PRO A 686 -43.13 23.85 31.62
C PRO A 686 -42.22 25.09 31.59
N TRP A 687 -41.86 25.53 30.38
CA TRP A 687 -41.21 26.83 30.20
C TRP A 687 -42.08 27.98 30.70
N PRO A 688 -41.52 28.96 31.44
CA PRO A 688 -42.24 30.20 31.68
C PRO A 688 -42.58 30.84 30.33
N PRO A 689 -43.77 31.46 30.20
CA PRO A 689 -44.14 32.13 28.96
C PRO A 689 -43.09 33.20 28.63
N LEU A 690 -42.78 33.34 27.34
CA LEU A 690 -41.86 34.38 26.86
C LEU A 690 -42.33 35.75 27.39
N PRO A 691 -41.42 36.60 27.90
CA PRO A 691 -41.78 37.94 28.36
C PRO A 691 -42.50 38.70 27.24
N ARG A 692 -43.64 39.33 27.55
CA ARG A 692 -44.41 40.12 26.57
C ARG A 692 -43.69 41.40 26.12
N GLU A 693 -42.68 41.83 26.86
CA GLU A 693 -41.86 43.00 26.58
C GLU A 693 -40.56 42.56 25.90
N GLY A 694 -40.57 42.45 24.57
CA GLY A 694 -39.43 42.07 23.74
C GLY A 694 -39.57 42.57 22.30
N ILE A 695 -38.45 42.67 21.59
CA ILE A 695 -38.32 43.33 20.26
C ILE A 695 -39.11 42.60 19.16
N GLU A 696 -39.54 41.35 19.40
CA GLU A 696 -40.43 40.61 18.52
C GLU A 696 -41.88 40.81 18.95
N VAL A 697 -42.53 41.85 18.41
CA VAL A 697 -43.97 42.04 18.54
C VAL A 697 -44.67 40.94 17.75
N ILE A 698 -45.03 39.84 18.41
CA ILE A 698 -46.05 38.92 17.90
C ILE A 698 -47.37 39.69 18.01
N ALA A 699 -47.82 40.26 16.90
CA ALA A 699 -49.11 40.94 16.84
C ALA A 699 -50.19 39.98 17.37
N ASN A 700 -50.85 40.39 18.45
CA ASN A 700 -51.93 39.66 19.11
C ASN A 700 -53.19 39.66 18.25
N GLU A 701 -53.17 39.07 17.05
CA GLU A 701 -54.37 38.73 16.29
C GLU A 701 -54.12 37.47 15.44
N VAL A 702 -53.83 36.34 16.11
CA VAL A 702 -54.29 35.06 15.56
C VAL A 702 -55.70 34.89 16.11
N PRO A 703 -56.75 35.09 15.30
CA PRO A 703 -58.12 34.92 15.77
C PRO A 703 -58.26 33.50 16.32
N GLU A 704 -58.85 33.46 17.51
CA GLU A 704 -59.21 32.27 18.26
C GLU A 704 -59.75 31.21 17.28
N LYS A 705 -59.04 30.08 17.19
CA LYS A 705 -59.43 28.92 16.38
C LYS A 705 -60.89 28.61 16.67
N SER A 706 -61.77 28.91 15.74
CA SER A 706 -63.15 28.46 15.82
C SER A 706 -63.11 26.93 15.87
N THR A 707 -63.71 26.40 16.93
CA THR A 707 -64.01 24.98 17.12
C THR A 707 -64.92 24.52 15.98
N ARG A 708 -64.35 24.15 14.83
CA ARG A 708 -65.03 23.29 13.87
C ARG A 708 -64.76 21.85 14.26
N SER A 709 -65.74 21.27 14.94
CA SER A 709 -65.95 19.83 15.09
C SER A 709 -65.94 19.18 13.71
N VAL A 710 -64.83 18.53 13.34
CA VAL A 710 -64.81 17.58 12.24
C VAL A 710 -65.34 16.26 12.80
N SER A 711 -66.63 16.02 12.59
CA SER A 711 -67.23 14.70 12.73
C SER A 711 -66.61 13.77 11.69
N LEU A 712 -65.92 12.73 12.15
CA LEU A 712 -65.48 11.60 11.33
C LEU A 712 -66.72 10.79 10.92
N VAL A 713 -66.92 10.64 9.61
CA VAL A 713 -67.65 9.54 8.96
C VAL A 713 -66.67 8.89 7.99
#